data_AF-A0A7S4VRM1-F1
#
_entry.id   AF-A0A7S4VRM1-F1
#
_cell.length_a   1.000
_cell.length_b   1.000
_cell.length_c   1.000
_cell.angle_alpha   90.00
_cell.angle_beta   90.00
_cell.angle_gamma   90.00
#
_symmetry.space_group_name_H-M   'P 1'
#
loop_
_entity.id
_entity.type
_entity.pdbx_description
1 polymer ?
#
loop_
_entity_poly.entity_id
_entity_poly.type
_entity_poly.pdbx_seq_one_letter_code
_entity_poly.pdbx_strand_id
1 'polypeptide(L)'
;RHSAAQPSPAPWRARGVRRRGMREASRVATWRLLCERPTLYHCQGFLEPEECDAVVRLAAMGLCAGEAAGAKKLKADLDPSDAGLSEEDSSLLRRVEERVAALSGLEVHDGELPLAVHFTPPAPPGRKDGRMSIGLHVDTNNARHQRWLTFIVYLRSMAPSGGGHTVFPLARRRGAPEPRDPGLQRLCAAGEVLLGHGIHHTDQIDSKFLRGDAKANVREAGELLLRHAELLAAGAAAADPSKGEECPGMNPGEPGRHYWDPSGLGLAVAQEQGSCVAFFTRSRGTNGQVDPRSWHGGAAVTLTAEAGAGAGPDVGATGKWTLQKFREAPDQKRAVEDFARTHTVLSPGLGGGVRFQLDAESLLASKAIEVIQGRAPRAVLRLPEPAEEAAAEEPPPSHPYHGEALQLVGFCNAWNTKDASLRLQRVPGGEGCSGLAGGLAGASGLRLRELRSTPCRAAALVAPATTCVRQRLTLHLREGCLSFQLLSSTRRYAFRIFPAGVGEDGFYRLESGNPAAVKAEIGGEGDGHGDNFFIDERPNTLVTVYVEVVEGTDSTGQGAACTRRSAAVWYVLEKGSHADPPPSVSQARDKQKPLFAKTTQAAFKQNYKELHDLWLEYRGTRTVRDVQLIEDLKLKKDSEDLVFQARTLSKRCFEQRFYIRDLESGRLRLTLLVDVTRLAKSASTGLESCVGYCLYCILPAEKVLRIEQLAVVEALRRKGFGQRLAEWAKARALAGSCMVVKASVATNALAFCRKVSFEAVGSPAADGLRPVEHHLAPPATGGSASPSSAEAWAKEWLRQACGE
;
A
#
# COMPACT_ATOMS: atom_id res chain seq x y z
N ARG A 1 26.53 -21.63 -33.33
CA ARG A 1 25.29 -21.16 -34.00
C ARG A 1 24.11 -21.71 -33.21
N HIS A 2 23.10 -20.89 -32.93
CA HIS A 2 21.94 -21.09 -32.03
C HIS A 2 22.16 -20.72 -30.56
N SER A 3 22.24 -19.41 -30.30
CA SER A 3 21.82 -18.81 -29.02
C SER A 3 20.38 -18.34 -29.22
N ALA A 4 19.41 -19.03 -28.61
CA ALA A 4 18.03 -18.58 -28.59
C ALA A 4 17.88 -17.45 -27.56
N ALA A 5 17.71 -16.22 -28.05
CA ALA A 5 17.38 -15.07 -27.22
C ALA A 5 15.97 -15.25 -26.64
N GLN A 6 15.84 -15.13 -25.31
CA GLN A 6 14.54 -15.10 -24.65
C GLN A 6 13.74 -13.86 -25.09
N PRO A 7 12.41 -13.98 -25.29
CA PRO A 7 11.58 -12.85 -25.67
C PRO A 7 11.47 -11.84 -24.51
N SER A 8 11.76 -10.57 -24.80
CA SER A 8 11.48 -9.48 -23.86
C SER A 8 9.97 -9.35 -23.61
N PRO A 9 9.53 -9.01 -22.38
CA PRO A 9 8.12 -8.80 -22.09
C PRO A 9 7.58 -7.66 -22.97
N ALA A 10 6.48 -7.93 -23.69
CA ALA A 10 5.85 -6.96 -24.57
C ALA A 10 5.51 -5.67 -23.78
N PRO A 11 5.86 -4.47 -24.28
CA PRO A 11 5.49 -3.23 -23.64
C PRO A 11 3.97 -3.08 -23.67
N TRP A 12 3.39 -2.59 -22.57
CA TRP A 12 1.99 -2.18 -22.51
C TRP A 12 1.74 -1.19 -23.66
N ARG A 13 0.92 -1.62 -24.62
CA ARG A 13 0.36 -0.76 -25.64
C ARG A 13 -0.98 -0.31 -25.08
N ALA A 14 -1.09 0.98 -24.72
CA ALA A 14 -2.39 1.60 -24.55
C ALA A 14 -3.20 1.27 -25.81
N ARG A 15 -4.37 0.63 -25.67
CA ARG A 15 -5.29 0.46 -26.79
C ARG A 15 -5.57 1.86 -27.30
N GLY A 16 -5.17 2.16 -28.54
CA GLY A 16 -5.43 3.45 -29.13
C GLY A 16 -6.94 3.65 -29.22
N VAL A 17 -7.51 4.39 -28.28
CA VAL A 17 -8.92 4.75 -28.29
C VAL A 17 -9.15 5.60 -29.54
N ARG A 18 -9.84 5.04 -30.54
CA ARG A 18 -10.34 5.82 -31.68
C ARG A 18 -11.43 6.76 -31.16
N ARG A 19 -11.06 7.97 -30.72
CA ARG A 19 -12.02 9.02 -30.37
C ARG A 19 -12.52 9.70 -31.65
N ARG A 20 -13.74 9.38 -32.08
CA ARG A 20 -14.45 10.09 -33.16
C ARG A 20 -14.76 11.51 -32.65
N GLY A 21 -14.23 12.54 -33.34
CA GLY A 21 -14.52 13.95 -33.04
C GLY A 21 -13.50 14.66 -32.13
N MET A 22 -12.21 14.30 -32.17
CA MET A 22 -11.17 15.03 -31.46
C MET A 22 -11.13 16.48 -31.98
N ARG A 23 -11.70 17.42 -31.23
CA ARG A 23 -11.53 18.87 -31.47
C ARG A 23 -10.03 19.16 -31.48
N GLU A 24 -9.63 20.04 -32.39
CA GLU A 24 -8.26 20.55 -32.44
C GLU A 24 -7.85 21.05 -31.05
N ALA A 25 -6.60 20.76 -30.65
CA ALA A 25 -6.11 21.13 -29.34
C ALA A 25 -6.18 22.66 -29.20
N SER A 26 -7.02 23.16 -28.29
CA SER A 26 -7.23 24.60 -28.10
C SER A 26 -5.97 25.32 -27.61
N ARG A 27 -5.02 24.60 -26.99
CA ARG A 27 -3.80 25.16 -26.42
C ARG A 27 -2.67 24.16 -26.26
N VAL A 28 -1.45 24.69 -26.13
CA VAL A 28 -0.21 23.93 -25.90
C VAL A 28 0.32 24.26 -24.50
N ALA A 29 0.67 23.25 -23.72
CA ALA A 29 1.29 23.42 -22.41
C ALA A 29 2.65 22.70 -22.39
N THR A 30 3.70 23.43 -21.98
CA THR A 30 5.06 22.91 -21.98
C THR A 30 5.45 22.43 -20.59
N TRP A 31 5.93 21.20 -20.52
CA TRP A 31 6.48 20.56 -19.33
C TRP A 31 8.01 20.65 -19.36
N ARG A 32 8.54 21.12 -18.24
CA ARG A 32 9.96 21.25 -17.98
C ARG A 32 10.38 20.33 -16.86
N LEU A 33 11.39 19.51 -17.10
CA LEU A 33 12.04 18.70 -16.07
C LEU A 33 12.86 19.63 -15.17
N LEU A 34 12.41 19.81 -13.92
CA LEU A 34 13.14 20.63 -12.94
C LEU A 34 14.20 19.80 -12.21
N CYS A 35 13.88 18.55 -11.90
CA CYS A 35 14.73 17.69 -11.09
C CYS A 35 14.71 16.25 -11.62
N GLU A 36 15.86 15.59 -11.65
CA GLU A 36 15.94 14.16 -12.00
C GLU A 36 15.70 13.26 -10.78
N ARG A 37 15.95 13.77 -9.56
CA ARG A 37 15.91 13.03 -8.30
C ARG A 37 15.35 13.90 -7.15
N PRO A 38 14.05 13.81 -6.83
CA PRO A 38 13.07 12.94 -7.47
C PRO A 38 12.83 13.41 -8.90
N THR A 39 12.38 12.53 -9.79
CA THR A 39 11.98 12.99 -11.12
C THR A 39 10.76 13.91 -10.95
N LEU A 40 10.93 15.19 -11.31
CA LEU A 40 9.96 16.24 -11.07
C LEU A 40 9.89 17.17 -12.28
N TYR A 41 8.67 17.36 -12.76
CA TYR A 41 8.35 18.24 -13.86
C TYR A 41 7.47 19.39 -13.39
N HIS A 42 7.58 20.52 -14.07
CA HIS A 42 6.72 21.69 -13.89
C HIS A 42 6.10 22.09 -15.22
N CYS A 43 4.85 22.50 -15.20
CA CYS A 43 4.11 22.94 -16.36
C CYS A 43 3.36 24.22 -16.07
N GLN A 44 3.53 25.21 -16.93
CA GLN A 44 2.73 26.43 -16.92
C GLN A 44 1.47 26.22 -17.76
N GLY A 45 0.36 26.83 -17.33
CA GLY A 45 -0.91 26.71 -18.02
C GLY A 45 -1.41 25.26 -18.07
N PHE A 46 -1.25 24.48 -17.00
CA PHE A 46 -1.91 23.18 -16.91
C PHE A 46 -3.44 23.34 -16.84
N LEU A 47 -3.91 24.33 -16.09
CA LEU A 47 -5.28 24.85 -16.14
C LEU A 47 -5.26 26.32 -16.60
N GLU A 48 -6.35 26.77 -17.21
CA GLU A 48 -6.60 28.21 -17.39
C GLU A 48 -7.03 28.85 -16.05
N PRO A 49 -6.87 30.18 -15.86
CA PRO A 49 -7.35 30.87 -14.67
C PRO A 49 -8.84 30.63 -14.38
N GLU A 50 -9.69 30.63 -15.39
CA GLU A 50 -11.14 30.40 -15.25
C GLU A 50 -11.44 28.96 -14.80
N GLU A 51 -10.65 27.99 -15.28
CA GLU A 51 -10.74 26.60 -14.82
C GLU A 51 -10.32 26.49 -13.35
N CYS A 52 -9.29 27.23 -12.92
CA CYS A 52 -8.86 27.27 -11.52
C CYS A 52 -9.97 27.83 -10.62
N ASP A 53 -10.57 28.96 -11.01
CA ASP A 53 -11.63 29.61 -10.25
C ASP A 53 -12.88 28.72 -10.14
N ALA A 54 -13.22 27.99 -11.21
CA ALA A 54 -14.29 27.01 -11.19
C ALA A 54 -14.01 25.85 -10.20
N VAL A 55 -12.79 25.29 -10.20
CA VAL A 55 -12.41 24.25 -9.22
C VAL A 55 -12.45 24.78 -7.79
N VAL A 56 -11.98 26.02 -7.54
CA VAL A 56 -12.04 26.64 -6.21
C VAL A 56 -13.48 26.84 -5.76
N ARG A 57 -14.37 27.32 -6.64
CA ARG A 57 -15.80 27.47 -6.36
C ARG A 57 -16.44 26.14 -5.95
N LEU A 58 -16.19 25.07 -6.71
CA LEU A 58 -16.70 23.73 -6.41
C LEU A 58 -16.22 23.22 -5.04
N ALA A 59 -14.92 23.37 -4.77
CA ALA A 59 -14.35 22.98 -3.48
C ALA A 59 -14.92 23.80 -2.32
N ALA A 60 -15.08 25.11 -2.49
CA ALA A 60 -15.63 26.00 -1.47
C ALA A 60 -17.07 25.61 -1.10
N MET A 61 -17.90 25.21 -2.07
CA MET A 61 -19.25 24.70 -1.80
C MET A 61 -19.22 23.45 -0.88
N GLY A 62 -18.26 22.55 -1.09
CA GLY A 62 -18.07 21.37 -0.24
C GLY A 62 -17.52 21.70 1.16
N LEU A 63 -16.66 22.72 1.27
CA LEU A 63 -16.04 23.13 2.54
C LEU A 63 -16.98 23.91 3.46
N CYS A 64 -17.89 24.71 2.91
CA CYS A 64 -18.85 25.52 3.68
C CYS A 64 -19.87 24.69 4.48
N ALA A 65 -20.00 23.39 4.20
CA ALA A 65 -21.03 22.55 4.78
C ALA A 65 -20.70 21.93 6.15
N GLY A 66 -19.49 22.11 6.71
CA GLY A 66 -19.08 21.28 7.87
C GLY A 66 -18.17 21.86 8.94
N GLU A 67 -17.21 22.75 8.66
CA GLU A 67 -16.20 23.13 9.66
C GLU A 67 -15.74 24.59 9.47
N ALA A 68 -16.30 25.52 10.25
CA ALA A 68 -15.85 26.90 10.28
C ALA A 68 -14.80 27.12 11.41
N ALA A 69 -13.76 27.89 11.06
CA ALA A 69 -12.89 28.67 11.96
C ALA A 69 -11.77 27.93 12.74
N GLY A 70 -10.89 27.22 12.04
CA GLY A 70 -9.60 26.79 12.60
C GLY A 70 -8.42 26.96 11.63
N ALA A 71 -7.19 27.09 12.16
CA ALA A 71 -5.94 27.15 11.38
C ALA A 71 -5.56 25.80 10.73
N LYS A 72 -6.53 24.92 10.48
CA LYS A 72 -6.33 23.57 9.96
C LYS A 72 -6.50 23.57 8.45
N LYS A 73 -5.64 22.83 7.76
CA LYS A 73 -5.75 22.57 6.32
C LYS A 73 -7.11 21.92 6.03
N LEU A 74 -7.88 22.52 5.13
CA LEU A 74 -9.17 22.01 4.70
C LEU A 74 -9.00 21.16 3.43
N LYS A 75 -9.87 20.16 3.25
CA LYS A 75 -9.84 19.24 2.12
C LYS A 75 -11.25 19.03 1.58
N ALA A 76 -11.41 19.13 0.27
CA ALA A 76 -12.60 18.71 -0.46
C ALA A 76 -12.19 17.69 -1.52
N ASP A 77 -12.87 16.54 -1.57
CA ASP A 77 -12.73 15.58 -2.66
C ASP A 77 -13.78 15.91 -3.73
N LEU A 78 -13.37 15.97 -4.99
CA LEU A 78 -14.21 16.26 -6.15
C LEU A 78 -14.21 15.04 -7.09
N ASP A 79 -15.36 14.39 -7.24
CA ASP A 79 -15.53 13.28 -8.20
C ASP A 79 -16.33 13.77 -9.41
N PRO A 80 -15.84 13.61 -10.65
CA PRO A 80 -16.62 13.96 -11.84
C PRO A 80 -17.97 13.22 -11.94
N SER A 81 -18.17 12.14 -11.20
CA SER A 81 -19.38 11.33 -11.19
C SER A 81 -20.41 11.77 -10.13
N ASP A 82 -20.09 12.78 -9.33
CA ASP A 82 -20.99 13.27 -8.27
C ASP A 82 -22.29 13.82 -8.86
N ALA A 83 -23.43 13.26 -8.43
CA ALA A 83 -24.76 13.59 -8.96
C ALA A 83 -25.20 15.05 -8.69
N GLY A 84 -24.53 15.73 -7.75
CA GLY A 84 -24.79 17.14 -7.42
C GLY A 84 -24.07 18.14 -8.33
N LEU A 85 -23.19 17.68 -9.22
CA LEU A 85 -22.45 18.55 -10.13
C LEU A 85 -23.28 18.92 -11.36
N SER A 86 -23.09 20.15 -11.84
CA SER A 86 -23.58 20.51 -13.18
C SER A 86 -22.80 19.74 -14.25
N GLU A 87 -23.38 19.58 -15.44
CA GLU A 87 -22.68 18.93 -16.56
C GLU A 87 -21.41 19.70 -16.97
N GLU A 88 -21.39 21.02 -16.83
CA GLU A 88 -20.21 21.84 -17.08
C GLU A 88 -19.09 21.54 -16.09
N ASP A 89 -19.41 21.49 -14.79
CA ASP A 89 -18.45 21.21 -13.71
C ASP A 89 -17.94 19.76 -13.79
N SER A 90 -18.83 18.80 -14.01
CA SER A 90 -18.47 17.39 -14.25
C SER A 90 -17.55 17.25 -15.48
N SER A 91 -17.87 17.93 -16.57
CA SER A 91 -17.06 17.97 -17.78
C SER A 91 -15.69 18.61 -17.53
N LEU A 92 -15.60 19.68 -16.73
CA LEU A 92 -14.33 20.27 -16.32
C LEU A 92 -13.45 19.27 -15.57
N LEU A 93 -13.99 18.62 -14.54
CA LEU A 93 -13.23 17.64 -13.75
C LEU A 93 -12.77 16.45 -14.61
N ARG A 94 -13.64 15.93 -15.50
CA ARG A 94 -13.25 14.89 -16.48
C ARG A 94 -12.10 15.35 -17.37
N ARG A 95 -12.11 16.60 -17.88
CA ARG A 95 -11.00 17.13 -18.68
C ARG A 95 -9.70 17.19 -17.89
N VAL A 96 -9.74 17.54 -16.60
CA VAL A 96 -8.55 17.52 -15.74
C VAL A 96 -8.01 16.09 -15.59
N GLU A 97 -8.88 15.12 -15.32
CA GLU A 97 -8.48 13.71 -15.24
C GLU A 97 -7.91 13.18 -16.56
N GLU A 98 -8.50 13.56 -17.69
CA GLU A 98 -7.99 13.22 -19.02
C GLU A 98 -6.60 13.80 -19.31
N ARG A 99 -6.32 15.03 -18.84
CA ARG A 99 -4.98 15.63 -18.93
C ARG A 99 -3.97 14.82 -18.13
N VAL A 100 -4.32 14.46 -16.90
CA VAL A 100 -3.48 13.63 -16.04
C VAL A 100 -3.26 12.24 -16.65
N ALA A 101 -4.30 11.63 -17.21
CA ALA A 101 -4.23 10.33 -17.89
C ALA A 101 -3.31 10.37 -19.11
N ALA A 102 -3.45 11.38 -19.96
CA ALA A 102 -2.58 11.55 -21.12
C ALA A 102 -1.10 11.67 -20.71
N LEU A 103 -0.81 12.43 -19.65
CA LEU A 103 0.56 12.66 -19.16
C LEU A 103 1.18 11.47 -18.46
N SER A 104 0.40 10.74 -17.66
CA SER A 104 0.87 9.52 -16.99
C SER A 104 0.99 8.32 -17.94
N GLY A 105 0.33 8.38 -19.10
CA GLY A 105 0.26 7.28 -20.05
C GLY A 105 -0.70 6.16 -19.62
N LEU A 106 -1.53 6.40 -18.60
CA LEU A 106 -2.52 5.47 -18.08
C LEU A 106 -3.90 6.10 -17.98
N GLU A 107 -4.92 5.35 -18.37
CA GLU A 107 -6.30 5.72 -18.06
C GLU A 107 -6.53 5.73 -16.55
N VAL A 108 -7.44 6.60 -16.10
CA VAL A 108 -7.88 6.58 -14.70
C VAL A 108 -8.60 5.25 -14.45
N HIS A 109 -8.39 4.66 -13.28
CA HIS A 109 -8.99 3.39 -12.89
C HIS A 109 -9.51 3.44 -11.46
N ASP A 110 -10.40 2.52 -11.11
CA ASP A 110 -11.16 2.51 -9.84
C ASP A 110 -10.28 2.42 -8.58
N GLY A 111 -9.04 1.95 -8.72
CA GLY A 111 -8.06 1.98 -7.63
C GLY A 111 -7.58 3.39 -7.22
N GLU A 112 -7.76 4.42 -8.07
CA GLU A 112 -7.34 5.79 -7.78
C GLU A 112 -8.36 6.55 -6.94
N LEU A 113 -7.89 7.52 -6.15
CA LEU A 113 -8.80 8.42 -5.43
C LEU A 113 -9.32 9.54 -6.33
N PRO A 114 -10.47 10.16 -5.98
CA PRO A 114 -10.94 11.39 -6.61
C PRO A 114 -9.90 12.53 -6.54
N LEU A 115 -10.18 13.60 -7.26
CA LEU A 115 -9.41 14.83 -7.22
C LEU A 115 -9.52 15.46 -5.83
N ALA A 116 -8.39 15.79 -5.19
CA ALA A 116 -8.38 16.34 -3.84
C ALA A 116 -7.98 17.82 -3.85
N VAL A 117 -8.93 18.72 -3.63
CA VAL A 117 -8.66 20.14 -3.42
C VAL A 117 -8.32 20.39 -1.96
N HIS A 118 -7.24 21.12 -1.74
CA HIS A 118 -6.79 21.52 -0.43
C HIS A 118 -6.70 23.04 -0.33
N PHE A 119 -7.21 23.57 0.79
CA PHE A 119 -7.01 24.95 1.20
C PHE A 119 -6.12 24.98 2.46
N THR A 120 -5.02 25.72 2.38
CA THR A 120 -4.11 25.95 3.50
C THR A 120 -4.24 27.42 3.92
N PRO A 121 -4.89 27.71 5.07
CA PRO A 121 -5.03 29.08 5.52
C PRO A 121 -3.68 29.66 5.94
N PRO A 122 -3.55 31.01 5.95
CA PRO A 122 -2.40 31.68 6.55
C PRO A 122 -2.21 31.24 8.00
N ALA A 123 -0.97 31.03 8.40
CA ALA A 123 -0.63 30.77 9.78
C ALA A 123 -0.98 32.00 10.64
N PRO A 124 -1.58 31.81 11.83
CA PRO A 124 -1.90 32.91 12.71
C PRO A 124 -0.61 33.65 13.12
N PRO A 125 -0.66 34.99 13.25
CA PRO A 125 0.50 35.77 13.67
C PRO A 125 1.01 35.29 15.03
N GLY A 126 2.33 35.17 15.16
CA GLY A 126 2.98 34.77 16.43
C GLY A 126 3.11 33.26 16.68
N ARG A 127 2.62 32.39 15.79
CA ARG A 127 2.87 30.95 15.90
C ARG A 127 4.36 30.67 15.67
N LYS A 128 5.06 30.22 16.72
CA LYS A 128 6.47 29.80 16.65
C LYS A 128 6.64 28.36 16.14
N ASP A 129 5.55 27.58 16.14
CA ASP A 129 5.58 26.17 15.79
C ASP A 129 5.62 25.99 14.27
N GLY A 130 6.82 25.71 13.75
CA GLY A 130 7.10 25.10 12.45
C GLY A 130 6.72 25.91 11.20
N ARG A 131 7.68 26.17 10.31
CA ARG A 131 7.39 26.80 9.00
C ARG A 131 6.80 25.82 7.98
N MET A 132 6.50 24.58 8.36
CA MET A 132 5.90 23.56 7.50
C MET A 132 4.49 23.20 8.01
N SER A 133 3.46 23.57 7.25
CA SER A 133 2.05 23.51 7.67
C SER A 133 1.54 22.12 8.08
N ILE A 134 2.11 21.07 7.50
CA ILE A 134 1.75 19.66 7.71
C ILE A 134 2.98 18.77 7.87
N GLY A 135 4.14 19.36 8.23
CA GLY A 135 5.42 18.66 8.14
C GLY A 135 5.77 18.23 6.70
N LEU A 136 6.66 17.24 6.60
CA LEU A 136 7.08 16.59 5.36
C LEU A 136 6.51 15.17 5.25
N HIS A 137 6.29 14.71 4.03
CA HIS A 137 5.87 13.35 3.70
C HIS A 137 6.34 12.89 2.33
N VAL A 138 6.22 11.58 2.10
CA VAL A 138 6.20 10.97 0.77
C VAL A 138 4.77 10.53 0.46
N ASP A 139 4.34 10.61 -0.80
CA ASP A 139 2.94 10.33 -1.18
C ASP A 139 2.57 8.85 -1.23
N THR A 140 3.29 8.00 -0.49
CA THR A 140 2.80 6.67 -0.10
C THR A 140 2.11 6.69 1.27
N ASN A 141 1.92 7.88 1.85
CA ASN A 141 1.17 8.08 3.08
C ASN A 141 -0.24 7.46 3.01
N ASN A 142 -0.84 7.23 4.18
CA ASN A 142 -2.14 6.56 4.28
C ASN A 142 -2.14 5.19 3.59
N ALA A 143 -1.08 4.39 3.75
CA ALA A 143 -1.01 3.01 3.24
C ALA A 143 -1.34 2.84 1.73
N ARG A 144 -1.31 3.92 0.94
CA ARG A 144 -1.54 3.89 -0.50
C ARG A 144 -0.22 3.57 -1.18
N HIS A 145 0.29 2.38 -0.89
CA HIS A 145 1.57 1.88 -1.37
C HIS A 145 1.67 1.81 -2.90
N GLN A 146 0.51 1.78 -3.59
CA GLN A 146 0.41 1.78 -5.05
C GLN A 146 0.68 3.14 -5.69
N ARG A 147 0.70 4.24 -4.93
CA ARG A 147 1.01 5.57 -5.47
C ARG A 147 2.43 5.62 -6.00
N TRP A 148 2.58 6.10 -7.24
CA TRP A 148 3.87 6.23 -7.92
C TRP A 148 4.11 7.63 -8.48
N LEU A 149 3.04 8.38 -8.79
CA LEU A 149 3.11 9.72 -9.39
C LEU A 149 2.05 10.63 -8.77
N THR A 150 2.45 11.85 -8.41
CA THR A 150 1.55 12.88 -7.87
C THR A 150 1.56 14.11 -8.79
N PHE A 151 0.37 14.67 -9.01
CA PHE A 151 0.17 15.98 -9.62
C PHE A 151 -0.33 16.96 -8.57
N ILE A 152 0.30 18.14 -8.49
CA ILE A 152 -0.13 19.26 -7.65
C ILE A 152 -0.33 20.47 -8.57
N VAL A 153 -1.57 20.85 -8.77
CA VAL A 153 -1.96 22.05 -9.52
C VAL A 153 -2.21 23.18 -8.54
N TYR A 154 -1.61 24.34 -8.79
CA TYR A 154 -1.85 25.53 -7.98
C TYR A 154 -3.06 26.28 -8.54
N LEU A 155 -4.08 26.44 -7.73
CA LEU A 155 -5.34 27.05 -8.16
C LEU A 155 -5.35 28.56 -7.96
N ARG A 156 -4.36 29.10 -7.24
CA ARG A 156 -4.14 30.54 -7.06
C ARG A 156 -2.66 30.85 -6.96
N SER A 157 -2.29 32.04 -7.45
CA SER A 157 -0.96 32.59 -7.31
C SER A 157 -0.75 33.14 -5.90
N MET A 158 0.47 33.05 -5.42
CA MET A 158 0.90 33.70 -4.19
C MET A 158 2.18 34.48 -4.44
N ALA A 159 2.31 35.65 -3.81
CA ALA A 159 3.59 36.34 -3.75
C ALA A 159 4.62 35.41 -3.07
N PRO A 160 5.87 35.33 -3.57
CA PRO A 160 6.91 34.50 -2.94
C PRO A 160 7.07 34.79 -1.44
N SER A 161 7.01 36.06 -1.04
CA SER A 161 7.07 36.49 0.37
C SER A 161 5.90 35.99 1.24
N GLY A 162 4.78 35.59 0.63
CA GLY A 162 3.61 34.98 1.27
C GLY A 162 3.79 33.51 1.65
N GLY A 163 4.96 32.92 1.37
CA GLY A 163 5.26 31.54 1.73
C GLY A 163 4.51 30.52 0.87
N GLY A 164 3.96 29.48 1.48
CA GLY A 164 3.14 28.48 0.77
C GLY A 164 3.90 27.55 -0.19
N HIS A 165 5.19 27.77 -0.45
CA HIS A 165 6.03 26.97 -1.36
C HIS A 165 5.84 25.47 -1.19
N THR A 166 5.80 24.73 -2.30
CA THR A 166 5.96 23.26 -2.22
C THR A 166 7.45 22.97 -2.18
N VAL A 167 7.92 22.45 -1.05
CA VAL A 167 9.35 22.26 -0.76
C VAL A 167 9.71 20.78 -0.86
N PHE A 168 10.79 20.48 -1.57
CA PHE A 168 11.41 19.17 -1.70
C PHE A 168 12.83 19.26 -1.12
N PRO A 169 13.03 19.01 0.19
CA PRO A 169 14.32 19.22 0.86
C PRO A 169 15.47 18.40 0.27
N LEU A 170 15.16 17.28 -0.37
CA LEU A 170 16.17 16.36 -0.89
C LEU A 170 16.24 16.33 -2.43
N ALA A 171 15.50 17.22 -3.11
CA ALA A 171 15.58 17.36 -4.55
C ALA A 171 16.99 17.78 -4.96
N ARG A 172 17.53 17.20 -6.02
CA ARG A 172 18.87 17.54 -6.51
C ARG A 172 18.83 18.25 -7.83
N ARG A 173 19.54 19.37 -7.92
CA ARG A 173 19.68 20.13 -9.14
C ARG A 173 20.33 19.25 -10.21
N ARG A 174 19.82 19.33 -11.44
CA ARG A 174 20.37 18.58 -12.57
C ARG A 174 21.85 18.90 -12.77
N GLY A 175 22.68 17.87 -12.95
CA GLY A 175 24.12 18.02 -13.12
C GLY A 175 24.90 18.39 -11.85
N ALA A 176 24.23 18.67 -10.72
CA ALA A 176 24.95 18.92 -9.47
C ALA A 176 25.67 17.64 -9.02
N PRO A 177 26.96 17.74 -8.62
CA PRO A 177 27.70 16.57 -8.12
C PRO A 177 27.05 16.00 -6.87
N GLU A 178 27.38 14.75 -6.51
CA GLU A 178 27.03 14.23 -5.19
C GLU A 178 27.61 15.15 -4.11
N PRO A 179 26.84 15.49 -3.06
CA PRO A 179 27.36 16.32 -1.99
C PRO A 179 28.59 15.67 -1.37
N ARG A 180 29.71 16.38 -1.37
CA ARG A 180 30.94 15.97 -0.65
C ARG A 180 30.92 16.42 0.81
N ASP A 181 30.12 17.46 1.11
CA ASP A 181 29.95 17.96 2.46
C ASP A 181 29.28 16.88 3.36
N PRO A 182 29.89 16.50 4.50
CA PRO A 182 29.34 15.49 5.39
C PRO A 182 27.97 15.87 5.99
N GLY A 183 27.66 17.16 6.10
CA GLY A 183 26.34 17.63 6.54
C GLY A 183 25.27 17.34 5.50
N LEU A 184 25.53 17.67 4.23
CA LEU A 184 24.63 17.39 3.11
C LEU A 184 24.48 15.89 2.83
N GLN A 185 25.53 15.09 3.06
CA GLN A 185 25.43 13.63 2.99
C GLN A 185 24.52 13.06 4.09
N ARG A 186 24.67 13.55 5.32
CA ARG A 186 23.78 13.20 6.44
C ARG A 186 22.33 13.60 6.16
N LEU A 187 22.12 14.77 5.56
CA LEU A 187 20.79 15.22 5.15
C LEU A 187 20.18 14.28 4.09
N CYS A 188 20.94 13.89 3.06
CA CYS A 188 20.48 12.89 2.08
C CYS A 188 20.11 11.55 2.75
N ALA A 189 20.94 11.08 3.68
CA ALA A 189 20.71 9.84 4.39
C ALA A 189 19.48 9.90 5.32
N ALA A 190 19.11 11.08 5.83
CA ALA A 190 17.96 11.23 6.72
C ALA A 190 16.65 10.74 6.08
N GLY A 191 16.43 11.04 4.79
CA GLY A 191 15.26 10.56 4.07
C GLY A 191 15.21 9.04 3.94
N GLU A 192 16.37 8.40 3.79
CA GLU A 192 16.52 6.94 3.72
C GLU A 192 16.31 6.30 5.10
N VAL A 193 16.82 6.91 6.17
CA VAL A 193 16.61 6.45 7.55
C VAL A 193 15.13 6.43 7.89
N LEU A 194 14.39 7.51 7.59
CA LEU A 194 12.95 7.56 7.84
C LEU A 194 12.21 6.44 7.09
N LEU A 195 12.44 6.30 5.78
CA LEU A 195 11.79 5.25 4.98
C LEU A 195 12.19 3.84 5.43
N GLY A 196 13.45 3.63 5.84
CA GLY A 196 13.94 2.36 6.37
C GLY A 196 13.24 1.92 7.66
N HIS A 197 12.69 2.88 8.42
CA HIS A 197 11.87 2.63 9.61
C HIS A 197 10.37 2.63 9.34
N GLY A 198 9.94 2.68 8.07
CA GLY A 198 8.53 2.74 7.69
C GLY A 198 7.87 4.05 8.09
N ILE A 199 8.64 5.13 8.19
CA ILE A 199 8.15 6.49 8.44
C ILE A 199 7.94 7.18 7.10
N HIS A 200 6.68 7.50 6.79
CA HIS A 200 6.28 8.14 5.51
C HIS A 200 5.80 9.58 5.71
N HIS A 201 5.71 10.03 6.96
CA HIS A 201 5.31 11.36 7.35
C HIS A 201 6.07 11.77 8.63
N THR A 202 6.57 13.01 8.68
CA THR A 202 7.39 13.49 9.81
C THR A 202 6.63 13.57 11.14
N ASP A 203 5.30 13.74 11.15
CA ASP A 203 4.49 13.56 12.37
C ASP A 203 4.62 12.18 13.05
N GLN A 204 5.16 11.18 12.35
CA GLN A 204 5.38 9.84 12.88
C GLN A 204 6.74 9.67 13.56
N ILE A 205 7.62 10.69 13.57
CA ILE A 205 8.97 10.57 14.14
C ILE A 205 8.94 10.30 15.66
N ASP A 206 7.85 10.69 16.32
CA ASP A 206 7.59 10.41 17.73
C ASP A 206 6.75 9.15 17.98
N SER A 207 6.63 8.29 16.97
CA SER A 207 5.89 7.03 17.05
C SER A 207 6.30 6.21 18.27
N LYS A 208 5.29 5.80 19.06
CA LYS A 208 5.46 4.95 20.25
C LYS A 208 6.02 3.55 19.93
N PHE A 209 5.97 3.16 18.66
CA PHE A 209 6.50 1.88 18.19
C PHE A 209 8.03 1.88 18.06
N LEU A 210 8.66 3.06 18.01
CA LEU A 210 10.12 3.20 17.98
C LEU A 210 10.68 3.10 19.41
N ARG A 211 11.78 2.36 19.59
CA ARG A 211 12.43 2.14 20.89
C ARG A 211 13.94 2.36 20.80
N GLY A 212 14.55 2.79 21.90
CA GLY A 212 16.00 2.96 22.04
C GLY A 212 16.61 3.83 20.94
N ASP A 213 17.77 3.43 20.44
CA ASP A 213 18.56 4.17 19.45
C ASP A 213 17.80 4.41 18.14
N ALA A 214 16.91 3.49 17.73
CA ALA A 214 16.09 3.68 16.54
C ALA A 214 15.18 4.91 16.67
N LYS A 215 14.64 5.18 17.86
CA LYS A 215 13.80 6.36 18.09
C LYS A 215 14.63 7.64 18.02
N ALA A 216 15.83 7.64 18.60
CA ALA A 216 16.73 8.79 18.55
C ALA A 216 17.14 9.10 17.11
N ASN A 217 17.57 8.09 16.34
CA ASN A 217 17.99 8.23 14.96
C ASN A 217 16.85 8.71 14.04
N VAL A 218 15.64 8.18 14.20
CA VAL A 218 14.47 8.62 13.43
C VAL A 218 14.10 10.06 13.76
N ARG A 219 14.14 10.44 15.05
CA ARG A 219 13.87 11.81 15.46
C ARG A 219 14.90 12.77 14.89
N GLU A 220 16.19 12.47 15.02
CA GLU A 220 17.27 13.29 14.47
C GLU A 220 17.13 13.46 12.94
N ALA A 221 16.88 12.37 12.22
CA ALA A 221 16.66 12.40 10.77
C ALA A 221 15.45 13.27 10.38
N GLY A 222 14.34 13.14 11.12
CA GLY A 222 13.14 13.95 10.94
C GLY A 222 13.38 15.44 11.17
N GLU A 223 14.02 15.78 12.28
CA GLU A 223 14.37 17.16 12.63
C GLU A 223 15.34 17.78 11.61
N LEU A 224 16.33 17.02 11.13
CA LEU A 224 17.27 17.48 10.12
C LEU A 224 16.57 17.83 8.79
N LEU A 225 15.66 16.98 8.34
CA LEU A 225 14.87 17.22 7.13
C LEU A 225 13.93 18.41 7.27
N LEU A 226 13.21 18.51 8.40
CA LEU A 226 12.31 19.63 8.68
C LEU A 226 13.10 20.94 8.68
N ARG A 227 14.21 21.00 9.42
CA ARG A 227 15.06 22.20 9.46
C ARG A 227 15.53 22.64 8.08
N HIS A 228 15.97 21.70 7.23
CA HIS A 228 16.38 22.05 5.86
C HIS A 228 15.22 22.56 5.01
N ALA A 229 14.04 21.93 5.11
CA ALA A 229 12.84 22.41 4.42
C ALA A 229 12.42 23.81 4.86
N GLU A 230 12.56 24.14 6.14
CA GLU A 230 12.27 25.48 6.67
C GLU A 230 13.25 26.54 6.18
N LEU A 231 14.54 26.19 6.05
CA LEU A 231 15.56 27.08 5.47
C LEU A 231 15.28 27.32 3.99
N LEU A 232 14.94 26.29 3.22
CA LEU A 232 14.52 26.40 1.82
C LEU A 232 13.29 27.30 1.65
N ALA A 233 12.26 27.08 2.47
CA ALA A 233 11.06 27.91 2.44
C ALA A 233 11.37 29.38 2.73
N ALA A 234 12.28 29.65 3.67
CA ALA A 234 12.72 31.00 4.02
C ALA A 234 13.52 31.65 2.89
N GLY A 235 14.48 30.92 2.32
CA GLY A 235 15.27 31.39 1.19
C GLY A 235 14.39 31.72 -0.01
N ALA A 236 13.43 30.85 -0.32
CA ALA A 236 12.45 31.09 -1.39
C ALA A 236 11.56 32.31 -1.13
N ALA A 237 11.11 32.53 0.11
CA ALA A 237 10.29 33.68 0.46
C ALA A 237 11.08 35.01 0.48
N ALA A 238 12.39 34.95 0.76
CA ALA A 238 13.27 36.12 0.76
C ALA A 238 13.91 36.42 -0.61
N ALA A 239 13.86 35.46 -1.54
CA ALA A 239 14.40 35.63 -2.87
C ALA A 239 13.65 36.74 -3.61
N ASP A 240 14.40 37.75 -4.04
CA ASP A 240 13.86 38.85 -4.83
C ASP A 240 13.62 38.34 -6.27
N PRO A 241 12.35 38.24 -6.73
CA PRO A 241 12.05 37.73 -8.07
C PRO A 241 12.64 38.61 -9.18
N SER A 242 12.97 39.88 -8.89
CA SER A 242 13.60 40.79 -9.85
C SER A 242 15.10 40.57 -10.01
N LYS A 243 15.76 40.00 -9.00
CA LYS A 243 17.21 39.72 -9.00
C LYS A 243 17.54 38.30 -9.43
N GLY A 244 16.57 37.58 -10.00
CA GLY A 244 16.67 36.16 -10.32
C GLY A 244 18.07 35.83 -10.81
N GLU A 245 18.88 35.20 -9.93
CA GLU A 245 20.19 34.71 -10.34
C GLU A 245 19.92 33.85 -11.55
N GLU A 246 20.51 34.21 -12.69
CA GLU A 246 20.43 33.45 -13.92
C GLU A 246 20.89 32.03 -13.59
N CYS A 247 19.92 31.16 -13.32
CA CYS A 247 20.19 29.77 -13.06
C CYS A 247 20.84 29.24 -14.35
N PRO A 248 22.09 28.75 -14.33
CA PRO A 248 22.76 28.29 -15.53
C PRO A 248 21.88 27.26 -16.25
N GLY A 249 21.45 27.57 -17.49
CA GLY A 249 20.48 26.77 -18.25
C GLY A 249 19.02 27.27 -18.20
N MET A 250 18.73 28.46 -17.65
CA MET A 250 17.46 29.14 -17.85
C MET A 250 17.60 30.22 -18.91
N ASN A 251 16.60 30.33 -19.78
CA ASN A 251 16.52 31.44 -20.71
C ASN A 251 16.45 32.74 -19.89
N PRO A 252 17.30 33.75 -20.17
CA PRO A 252 17.20 35.06 -19.54
C PRO A 252 15.78 35.61 -19.70
N GLY A 253 15.11 35.95 -18.60
CA GLY A 253 13.78 36.55 -18.60
C GLY A 253 12.61 35.66 -18.16
N GLU A 254 12.82 34.40 -17.80
CA GLU A 254 11.79 33.65 -17.06
C GLU A 254 11.81 34.06 -15.58
N PRO A 255 10.76 34.72 -15.03
CA PRO A 255 10.75 35.16 -13.64
C PRO A 255 10.94 33.98 -12.67
N GLY A 256 11.62 34.23 -11.54
CA GLY A 256 12.05 33.24 -10.55
C GLY A 256 10.91 32.45 -9.89
N ARG A 257 10.41 31.42 -10.59
CA ARG A 257 9.27 30.58 -10.18
C ARG A 257 9.64 29.42 -9.23
N HIS A 258 10.93 29.17 -9.07
CA HIS A 258 11.44 28.14 -8.19
C HIS A 258 12.77 28.61 -7.61
N TYR A 259 13.03 28.16 -6.39
CA TYR A 259 14.23 28.47 -5.63
C TYR A 259 14.99 27.17 -5.39
N TRP A 260 16.27 27.17 -5.77
CA TRP A 260 17.20 26.10 -5.42
C TRP A 260 18.05 26.55 -4.25
N ASP A 261 18.33 25.63 -3.33
CA ASP A 261 19.39 25.86 -2.35
C ASP A 261 20.71 26.15 -3.09
N PRO A 262 21.55 27.09 -2.61
CA PRO A 262 22.86 27.35 -3.21
C PRO A 262 23.77 26.11 -3.31
N SER A 263 23.59 25.11 -2.43
CA SER A 263 24.31 23.83 -2.52
C SER A 263 23.86 22.94 -3.68
N GLY A 264 22.72 23.24 -4.32
CA GLY A 264 22.06 22.39 -5.30
C GLY A 264 21.24 21.24 -4.70
N LEU A 265 21.14 21.16 -3.36
CA LEU A 265 20.31 20.18 -2.64
C LEU A 265 19.13 20.89 -1.97
N GLY A 266 17.95 20.72 -2.57
CA GLY A 266 16.69 21.26 -2.11
C GLY A 266 16.06 22.20 -3.12
N LEU A 267 14.75 22.04 -3.32
CA LEU A 267 13.95 22.81 -4.28
C LEU A 267 12.69 23.33 -3.58
N ALA A 268 12.36 24.59 -3.79
CA ALA A 268 11.08 25.17 -3.43
C ALA A 268 10.38 25.70 -4.69
N VAL A 269 9.11 25.33 -4.89
CA VAL A 269 8.31 25.74 -6.05
C VAL A 269 7.25 26.74 -5.61
N ALA A 270 7.23 27.92 -6.23
CA ALA A 270 6.24 28.96 -5.99
C ALA A 270 4.86 28.56 -6.53
N GLN A 271 3.80 29.13 -5.97
CA GLN A 271 2.43 28.88 -6.44
C GLN A 271 2.10 29.89 -7.52
N GLU A 272 1.76 29.39 -8.69
CA GLU A 272 1.31 30.19 -9.81
C GLU A 272 0.00 29.59 -10.32
N GLN A 273 -1.05 30.40 -10.37
CA GLN A 273 -2.37 29.96 -10.79
C GLN A 273 -2.30 29.23 -12.14
N GLY A 274 -2.89 28.04 -12.18
CA GLY A 274 -2.93 27.19 -13.35
C GLY A 274 -1.65 26.40 -13.61
N SER A 275 -0.54 26.65 -12.91
CA SER A 275 0.67 25.84 -13.04
C SER A 275 0.55 24.52 -12.28
N CYS A 276 1.32 23.53 -12.68
CA CYS A 276 1.30 22.17 -12.13
C CYS A 276 2.71 21.63 -11.92
N VAL A 277 2.92 20.97 -10.79
CA VAL A 277 4.09 20.13 -10.54
C VAL A 277 3.66 18.67 -10.58
N ALA A 278 4.38 17.86 -11.34
CA ALA A 278 4.23 16.42 -11.35
C ALA A 278 5.53 15.75 -10.91
N PHE A 279 5.49 14.90 -9.89
CA PHE A 279 6.69 14.23 -9.39
C PHE A 279 6.44 12.77 -9.04
N PHE A 280 7.50 11.99 -9.19
CA PHE A 280 7.47 10.56 -9.03
C PHE A 280 7.84 10.20 -7.60
N THR A 281 6.88 9.64 -6.86
CA THR A 281 7.11 9.10 -5.51
C THR A 281 7.95 7.83 -5.57
N ARG A 282 7.87 7.10 -6.68
CA ARG A 282 8.67 5.90 -6.95
C ARG A 282 9.42 6.10 -8.26
N SER A 283 10.71 5.84 -8.27
CA SER A 283 11.54 6.08 -9.45
C SER A 283 12.34 4.84 -9.84
N ARG A 284 12.92 4.87 -11.04
CA ARG A 284 13.80 3.81 -11.52
C ARG A 284 15.12 3.84 -10.76
N GLY A 285 15.57 5.04 -10.39
CA GLY A 285 16.76 5.24 -9.55
C GLY A 285 16.68 4.50 -8.23
N THR A 286 15.46 4.31 -7.70
CA THR A 286 15.19 3.50 -6.50
C THR A 286 14.65 2.11 -6.80
N ASN A 287 14.81 1.60 -8.03
CA ASN A 287 14.35 0.28 -8.43
C ASN A 287 12.83 0.07 -8.19
N GLY A 288 12.06 1.14 -8.37
CA GLY A 288 10.62 1.22 -8.14
C GLY A 288 10.20 1.39 -6.68
N GLN A 289 11.16 1.44 -5.75
CA GLN A 289 10.88 1.77 -4.35
C GLN A 289 10.52 3.24 -4.21
N VAL A 290 10.01 3.61 -3.03
CA VAL A 290 9.81 5.02 -2.69
C VAL A 290 11.14 5.75 -2.80
N ASP A 291 11.16 6.86 -3.54
CA ASP A 291 12.32 7.70 -3.71
C ASP A 291 12.47 8.59 -2.47
N PRO A 292 13.54 8.45 -1.65
CA PRO A 292 13.75 9.32 -0.50
C PRO A 292 13.84 10.79 -0.92
N ARG A 293 14.16 11.10 -2.17
CA ARG A 293 14.22 12.49 -2.62
C ARG A 293 12.83 13.10 -2.87
N SER A 294 11.79 12.27 -2.90
CA SER A 294 10.38 12.70 -3.01
C SER A 294 9.75 13.17 -1.71
N TRP A 295 10.49 13.20 -0.59
CA TRP A 295 10.06 13.90 0.62
C TRP A 295 9.72 15.34 0.26
N HIS A 296 8.51 15.78 0.59
CA HIS A 296 8.04 17.11 0.29
C HIS A 296 7.00 17.61 1.30
N GLY A 297 6.72 18.91 1.28
CA GLY A 297 5.68 19.51 2.12
C GLY A 297 5.33 20.92 1.67
N GLY A 298 4.25 21.48 2.23
CA GLY A 298 3.86 22.86 2.00
C GLY A 298 4.42 23.78 3.08
N ALA A 299 5.23 24.76 2.69
CA ALA A 299 5.64 25.84 3.56
C ALA A 299 4.42 26.57 4.12
N ALA A 300 4.56 27.12 5.32
CA ALA A 300 3.53 27.92 5.97
C ALA A 300 3.16 29.10 5.07
N VAL A 301 1.87 29.38 4.99
CA VAL A 301 1.35 30.55 4.31
C VAL A 301 1.40 31.71 5.31
N THR A 302 1.94 32.85 4.90
CA THR A 302 2.02 34.07 5.72
C THR A 302 1.06 35.12 5.17
N LEU A 303 0.44 35.89 6.07
CA LEU A 303 -0.28 37.11 5.68
C LEU A 303 0.78 38.13 5.27
N THR A 304 0.83 38.51 4.00
CA THR A 304 1.63 39.64 3.57
C THR A 304 0.96 40.93 4.01
N ALA A 305 1.75 41.94 4.40
CA ALA A 305 1.22 43.24 4.84
C ALA A 305 0.35 43.91 3.76
N GLU A 306 0.61 43.61 2.49
CA GLU A 306 -0.13 44.15 1.34
C GLU A 306 -1.58 43.66 1.25
N ALA A 307 -1.88 42.45 1.76
CA ALA A 307 -3.25 41.92 1.76
C ALA A 307 -4.16 42.58 2.81
N GLY A 308 -3.59 43.33 3.77
CA GLY A 308 -4.31 43.82 4.96
C GLY A 308 -5.03 45.16 4.81
N ALA A 309 -4.80 45.93 3.75
CA ALA A 309 -5.27 47.32 3.68
C ALA A 309 -6.59 47.54 2.90
N GLY A 310 -7.09 46.54 2.16
CA GLY A 310 -8.29 46.73 1.34
C GLY A 310 -9.02 45.48 0.84
N ALA A 311 -8.56 44.27 1.19
CA ALA A 311 -9.31 43.06 0.85
C ALA A 311 -10.51 42.95 1.79
N GLY A 312 -11.72 42.92 1.22
CA GLY A 312 -12.95 42.67 1.99
C GLY A 312 -12.89 41.35 2.77
N PRO A 313 -13.88 41.07 3.64
CA PRO A 313 -13.92 39.91 4.55
C PRO A 313 -14.08 38.55 3.84
N ASP A 314 -13.73 38.44 2.56
CA ASP A 314 -13.76 37.19 1.83
C ASP A 314 -12.59 36.30 2.31
N VAL A 315 -12.84 35.57 3.41
CA VAL A 315 -11.90 34.64 4.05
C VAL A 315 -11.36 33.60 3.06
N GLY A 316 -12.09 33.34 1.96
CA GLY A 316 -11.62 32.49 0.87
C GLY A 316 -10.50 33.08 0.03
N ALA A 317 -10.27 34.40 0.06
CA ALA A 317 -9.28 35.10 -0.75
C ALA A 317 -7.83 34.84 -0.30
N THR A 318 -7.60 34.70 1.00
CA THR A 318 -6.26 34.64 1.59
C THR A 318 -5.89 33.21 1.97
N GLY A 319 -5.01 32.58 1.18
CA GLY A 319 -4.50 31.24 1.46
C GLY A 319 -4.06 30.47 0.21
N LYS A 320 -3.42 29.32 0.43
CA LYS A 320 -2.95 28.44 -0.67
C LYS A 320 -4.04 27.46 -1.06
N TRP A 321 -4.45 27.50 -2.32
CA TRP A 321 -5.34 26.52 -2.94
C TRP A 321 -4.56 25.59 -3.88
N THR A 322 -4.68 24.28 -3.68
CA THR A 322 -4.09 23.28 -4.58
C THR A 322 -5.06 22.17 -4.90
N LEU A 323 -5.09 21.74 -6.15
CA LEU A 323 -5.72 20.51 -6.59
C LEU A 323 -4.67 19.41 -6.71
N GLN A 324 -4.94 18.25 -6.13
CA GLN A 324 -4.03 17.11 -6.16
C GLN A 324 -4.68 15.90 -6.85
N LYS A 325 -3.92 15.20 -7.69
CA LYS A 325 -4.28 13.87 -8.20
C LYS A 325 -3.14 12.91 -7.93
N PHE A 326 -3.46 11.80 -7.28
CA PHE A 326 -2.52 10.72 -7.00
C PHE A 326 -2.77 9.58 -7.99
N ARG A 327 -1.76 9.24 -8.78
CA ARG A 327 -1.80 8.09 -9.68
C ARG A 327 -1.28 6.87 -8.95
N GLU A 328 -2.07 5.80 -9.04
CA GLU A 328 -1.75 4.51 -8.46
C GLU A 328 -1.34 3.56 -9.58
N ALA A 329 -0.52 2.56 -9.26
CA ALA A 329 -0.29 1.48 -10.19
C ALA A 329 -1.59 0.65 -10.20
N PRO A 330 -2.07 0.23 -11.39
CA PRO A 330 -3.28 -0.57 -11.48
C PRO A 330 -3.10 -1.86 -10.69
N ASP A 331 -4.12 -2.21 -9.89
CA ASP A 331 -4.13 -3.36 -8.97
C ASP A 331 -4.16 -4.69 -9.73
N GLN A 332 -3.04 -5.01 -10.33
CA GLN A 332 -2.81 -6.24 -11.06
C GLN A 332 -1.67 -7.00 -10.40
N LYS A 333 -1.60 -8.30 -10.67
CA LYS A 333 -0.65 -9.32 -10.15
C LYS A 333 0.86 -8.92 -10.10
N ARG A 334 1.25 -7.73 -10.55
CA ARG A 334 2.63 -7.20 -10.53
C ARG A 334 2.84 -6.31 -9.31
N ALA A 335 4.03 -6.42 -8.71
CA ALA A 335 4.44 -5.51 -7.65
C ALA A 335 4.50 -4.05 -8.16
N VAL A 336 4.05 -3.09 -7.36
CA VAL A 336 4.08 -1.65 -7.67
C VAL A 336 5.48 -1.18 -8.10
N GLU A 337 6.53 -1.76 -7.52
CA GLU A 337 7.92 -1.45 -7.87
C GLU A 337 8.22 -1.78 -9.34
N ASP A 338 7.71 -2.91 -9.83
CA ASP A 338 7.93 -3.33 -11.22
C ASP A 338 7.21 -2.40 -12.19
N PHE A 339 5.98 -2.03 -11.83
CA PHE A 339 5.22 -1.02 -12.55
C PHE A 339 5.97 0.31 -12.60
N ALA A 340 6.33 0.85 -11.44
CA ALA A 340 6.99 2.15 -11.30
C ALA A 340 8.29 2.21 -12.09
N ARG A 341 9.13 1.15 -12.11
CA ARG A 341 10.38 1.13 -12.89
C ARG A 341 10.21 1.39 -14.38
N THR A 342 9.04 1.07 -14.92
CA THR A 342 8.74 1.21 -16.35
C THR A 342 7.91 2.46 -16.69
N HIS A 343 7.49 3.20 -15.65
CA HIS A 343 6.66 4.40 -15.74
C HIS A 343 7.30 5.50 -14.87
N THR A 344 8.49 6.00 -15.27
CA THR A 344 9.25 7.02 -14.51
C THR A 344 9.39 8.34 -15.24
N VAL A 345 8.64 8.51 -16.32
CA VAL A 345 8.74 9.64 -17.23
C VAL A 345 7.33 10.00 -17.67
N LEU A 346 7.03 11.30 -17.77
CA LEU A 346 5.76 11.74 -18.35
C LEU A 346 5.75 11.45 -19.85
N SER A 347 4.60 11.01 -20.35
CA SER A 347 4.36 10.81 -21.77
C SER A 347 3.69 12.08 -22.33
N PRO A 348 4.43 12.95 -23.05
CA PRO A 348 3.78 14.08 -23.71
C PRO A 348 2.74 13.56 -24.71
N GLY A 349 1.56 14.17 -24.71
CA GLY A 349 0.40 13.70 -25.46
C GLY A 349 -0.71 14.76 -25.53
N LEU A 350 -1.86 14.38 -26.07
CA LEU A 350 -3.06 15.22 -26.13
C LEU A 350 -4.10 14.67 -25.15
N GLY A 351 -4.55 15.49 -24.19
CA GLY A 351 -5.57 15.11 -23.21
C GLY A 351 -6.37 16.31 -22.72
N GLY A 352 -7.68 16.15 -22.52
CA GLY A 352 -8.57 17.20 -22.00
C GLY A 352 -8.46 18.56 -22.72
N GLY A 353 -8.26 18.54 -24.05
CA GLY A 353 -8.14 19.74 -24.90
C GLY A 353 -6.77 20.43 -24.93
N VAL A 354 -5.75 19.85 -24.27
CA VAL A 354 -4.40 20.43 -24.16
C VAL A 354 -3.37 19.52 -24.80
N ARG A 355 -2.54 20.09 -25.69
CA ARG A 355 -1.37 19.39 -26.24
C ARG A 355 -0.17 19.63 -25.33
N PHE A 356 0.35 18.57 -24.75
CA PHE A 356 1.52 18.63 -23.88
C PHE A 356 2.79 18.42 -24.69
N GLN A 357 3.76 19.30 -24.48
CA GLN A 357 5.11 19.19 -25.04
C GLN A 357 6.12 19.13 -23.90
N LEU A 358 7.19 18.38 -24.09
CA LEU A 358 8.39 18.51 -23.26
C LEU A 358 9.29 19.55 -23.92
N ASP A 359 9.91 20.42 -23.14
CA ASP A 359 10.97 21.28 -23.69
C ASP A 359 12.13 20.42 -24.27
N ALA A 360 12.95 21.02 -25.13
CA ALA A 360 13.99 20.30 -25.85
C ALA A 360 14.98 19.58 -24.90
N GLU A 361 15.36 20.23 -23.80
CA GLU A 361 16.28 19.67 -22.81
C GLU A 361 15.67 18.50 -22.04
N SER A 362 14.39 18.60 -21.70
CA SER A 362 13.59 17.59 -21.02
C SER A 362 13.31 16.40 -21.92
N LEU A 363 13.11 16.65 -23.22
CA LEU A 363 12.98 15.59 -24.22
C LEU A 363 14.29 14.83 -24.38
N LEU A 364 15.44 15.52 -24.40
CA LEU A 364 16.76 14.88 -24.43
C LEU A 364 17.02 14.07 -23.16
N ALA A 365 16.69 14.61 -21.98
CA ALA A 365 16.77 13.88 -20.71
C ALA A 365 15.88 12.62 -20.72
N SER A 366 14.64 12.77 -21.19
CA SER A 366 13.68 11.68 -21.34
C SER A 366 14.18 10.60 -22.30
N LYS A 367 14.74 10.99 -23.45
CA LYS A 367 15.30 10.05 -24.43
C LYS A 367 16.55 9.35 -23.89
N ALA A 368 17.42 10.05 -23.16
CA ALA A 368 18.54 9.41 -22.48
C ALA A 368 18.04 8.35 -21.49
N ILE A 369 16.95 8.65 -20.77
CA ILE A 369 16.29 7.67 -19.90
C ILE A 369 15.76 6.48 -20.72
N GLU A 370 15.09 6.68 -21.87
CA GLU A 370 14.59 5.60 -22.75
C GLU A 370 15.70 4.74 -23.38
N VAL A 371 16.81 5.34 -23.80
CA VAL A 371 17.97 4.60 -24.36
C VAL A 371 18.58 3.70 -23.28
N ILE A 372 18.71 4.19 -22.05
CA ILE A 372 19.13 3.38 -20.89
C ILE A 372 18.08 2.29 -20.58
N GLN A 373 16.82 2.41 -21.01
CA GLN A 373 15.79 1.37 -20.87
C GLN A 373 15.92 0.22 -21.89
N GLY A 374 16.86 0.27 -22.84
CA GLY A 374 16.96 -0.73 -23.91
C GLY A 374 15.74 -0.75 -24.84
N ARG A 375 14.95 0.34 -24.85
CA ARG A 375 13.80 0.50 -25.74
C ARG A 375 14.27 1.20 -27.02
N ALA A 376 13.93 0.63 -28.17
CA ALA A 376 14.06 1.35 -29.43
C ALA A 376 13.18 2.63 -29.38
N PRO A 377 13.68 3.78 -29.87
CA PRO A 377 12.90 5.01 -29.89
C PRO A 377 11.56 4.76 -30.60
N ARG A 378 10.43 5.07 -29.93
CA ARG A 378 9.11 4.89 -30.51
C ARG A 378 8.93 5.82 -31.71
N ALA A 379 8.82 5.25 -32.92
CA ALA A 379 8.34 5.98 -34.09
C ALA A 379 6.85 6.32 -33.92
N VAL A 380 6.46 7.52 -34.33
CA VAL A 380 5.09 8.04 -34.27
C VAL A 380 4.19 7.21 -35.22
N LEU A 381 3.33 6.38 -34.62
CA LEU A 381 2.11 5.67 -35.08
C LEU A 381 1.87 5.35 -36.58
N ARG A 382 1.81 4.03 -36.90
CA ARG A 382 0.89 3.39 -37.88
C ARG A 382 0.00 2.36 -37.16
N LEU A 383 -1.28 2.28 -37.57
CA LEU A 383 -2.37 1.46 -36.99
C LEU A 383 -2.31 -0.02 -37.44
N PRO A 384 -2.67 -1.00 -36.57
CA PRO A 384 -3.05 -2.35 -37.00
C PRO A 384 -4.47 -2.79 -36.57
N GLU A 385 -5.00 -3.81 -37.28
CA GLU A 385 -6.32 -4.46 -37.17
C GLU A 385 -6.47 -5.48 -36.01
N PRO A 386 -7.70 -5.90 -35.62
CA PRO A 386 -7.96 -6.57 -34.35
C PRO A 386 -7.90 -8.11 -34.42
N ALA A 387 -7.64 -8.74 -33.28
CA ALA A 387 -7.73 -10.19 -33.06
C ALA A 387 -8.65 -10.51 -31.86
N GLU A 388 -9.29 -11.68 -31.97
CA GLU A 388 -10.44 -12.20 -31.21
C GLU A 388 -10.16 -12.67 -29.77
N GLU A 389 -11.28 -12.88 -29.06
CA GLU A 389 -11.50 -13.23 -27.66
C GLU A 389 -10.86 -14.54 -27.18
N ALA A 390 -10.48 -14.58 -25.90
CA ALA A 390 -10.13 -15.79 -25.16
C ALA A 390 -11.09 -16.00 -23.97
N ALA A 391 -11.55 -17.24 -23.84
CA ALA A 391 -12.50 -17.73 -22.85
C ALA A 391 -11.91 -17.93 -21.44
N ALA A 392 -12.80 -18.05 -20.45
CA ALA A 392 -12.55 -18.08 -19.01
C ALA A 392 -11.76 -19.30 -18.51
N GLU A 393 -10.79 -19.06 -17.62
CA GLU A 393 -10.04 -20.09 -16.88
C GLU A 393 -10.61 -20.35 -15.48
N GLU A 394 -10.61 -21.63 -15.10
CA GLU A 394 -10.90 -22.21 -13.78
C GLU A 394 -9.85 -21.86 -12.71
N PRO A 395 -10.12 -22.07 -11.40
CA PRO A 395 -9.24 -21.62 -10.30
C PRO A 395 -7.86 -22.31 -10.31
N PRO A 396 -6.77 -21.61 -9.96
CA PRO A 396 -5.42 -22.14 -10.12
C PRO A 396 -5.11 -23.26 -9.12
N PRO A 397 -4.47 -24.37 -9.56
CA PRO A 397 -3.93 -25.39 -8.67
C PRO A 397 -2.63 -24.90 -7.99
N SER A 398 -2.25 -25.59 -6.92
CA SER A 398 -1.03 -25.37 -6.12
C SER A 398 0.20 -25.11 -6.99
N HIS A 399 0.89 -23.99 -6.75
CA HIS A 399 2.00 -23.49 -7.56
C HIS A 399 3.21 -24.45 -7.62
N PRO A 400 3.45 -25.15 -8.75
CA PRO A 400 4.64 -25.98 -8.90
C PRO A 400 5.90 -25.11 -8.95
N TYR A 401 7.02 -25.67 -8.50
CA TYR A 401 8.35 -25.05 -8.62
C TYR A 401 8.98 -25.48 -9.95
N HIS A 402 9.51 -24.52 -10.71
CA HIS A 402 10.04 -24.75 -12.06
C HIS A 402 11.53 -24.41 -12.15
N GLY A 403 12.26 -24.60 -11.06
CA GLY A 403 13.70 -24.36 -11.01
C GLY A 403 14.10 -22.88 -11.05
N GLU A 404 13.18 -21.95 -10.73
CA GLU A 404 13.52 -20.54 -10.75
C GLU A 404 14.53 -20.17 -9.64
N ALA A 405 15.36 -19.15 -9.89
CA ALA A 405 16.41 -18.75 -8.96
C ALA A 405 15.84 -18.34 -7.59
N LEU A 406 16.41 -18.88 -6.52
CA LEU A 406 16.08 -18.50 -5.15
C LEU A 406 17.00 -17.38 -4.66
N GLN A 407 16.56 -16.63 -3.66
CA GLN A 407 17.35 -15.58 -3.02
C GLN A 407 17.13 -15.57 -1.51
N LEU A 408 18.17 -15.24 -0.73
CA LEU A 408 18.02 -15.04 0.70
C LEU A 408 17.35 -13.69 0.98
N VAL A 409 16.48 -13.66 1.99
CA VAL A 409 15.93 -12.44 2.58
C VAL A 409 16.05 -12.51 4.10
N GLY A 410 16.51 -11.44 4.75
CA GLY A 410 16.72 -11.39 6.20
C GLY A 410 16.00 -10.21 6.85
N PHE A 411 15.65 -10.35 8.13
CA PHE A 411 14.86 -9.35 8.88
C PHE A 411 15.73 -8.25 9.51
N CYS A 412 17.02 -8.48 9.66
CA CYS A 412 17.91 -7.59 10.40
C CYS A 412 18.98 -7.02 9.46
N ASN A 413 19.12 -5.69 9.47
CA ASN A 413 20.12 -4.88 8.75
C ASN A 413 19.84 -4.51 7.28
N ALA A 414 18.59 -4.30 6.88
CA ALA A 414 18.27 -3.62 5.62
C ALA A 414 18.99 -4.19 4.39
N TRP A 415 19.22 -5.51 4.36
CA TRP A 415 19.73 -6.12 3.14
C TRP A 415 18.67 -5.95 2.08
N ASN A 416 19.06 -5.32 0.99
CA ASN A 416 18.17 -5.13 -0.12
C ASN A 416 17.78 -6.54 -0.61
N THR A 417 16.50 -6.92 -0.45
CA THR A 417 15.95 -8.18 -0.97
C THR A 417 16.07 -8.30 -2.50
N LYS A 418 16.65 -7.30 -3.17
CA LYS A 418 16.97 -7.26 -4.59
C LYS A 418 18.47 -7.30 -4.88
N ASP A 419 19.35 -7.45 -3.89
CA ASP A 419 20.78 -7.64 -4.12
C ASP A 419 21.01 -8.93 -4.89
N ALA A 420 21.45 -8.80 -6.14
CA ALA A 420 21.68 -9.93 -7.02
C ALA A 420 22.80 -10.85 -6.51
N SER A 421 23.68 -10.35 -5.63
CA SER A 421 24.72 -11.16 -4.99
C SER A 421 24.15 -12.17 -3.99
N LEU A 422 22.93 -11.98 -3.50
CA LEU A 422 22.25 -12.89 -2.57
C LEU A 422 21.41 -13.98 -3.27
N ARG A 423 21.57 -14.13 -4.58
CA ARG A 423 20.87 -15.17 -5.37
C ARG A 423 21.64 -16.47 -5.33
N LEU A 424 20.92 -17.56 -5.08
CA LEU A 424 21.48 -18.89 -5.15
C LEU A 424 21.75 -19.25 -6.61
N GLN A 425 22.89 -19.88 -6.84
CA GLN A 425 23.31 -20.40 -8.12
C GLN A 425 22.88 -21.86 -8.23
N ARG A 426 22.32 -22.25 -9.37
CA ARG A 426 21.98 -23.65 -9.63
C ARG A 426 23.27 -24.49 -9.69
N VAL A 427 23.29 -25.60 -8.98
CA VAL A 427 24.39 -26.58 -9.04
C VAL A 427 24.19 -27.46 -10.28
N PRO A 428 25.16 -27.54 -11.21
CA PRO A 428 25.05 -28.41 -12.38
C PRO A 428 24.89 -29.88 -11.97
N GLY A 429 24.01 -30.61 -12.66
CA GLY A 429 23.54 -31.96 -12.28
C GLY A 429 24.58 -33.11 -12.31
N GLY A 430 25.88 -32.83 -12.27
CA GLY A 430 26.96 -33.83 -12.19
C GLY A 430 27.67 -33.88 -10.83
N GLU A 431 27.55 -32.84 -10.00
CA GLU A 431 28.18 -32.77 -8.67
C GLU A 431 27.22 -33.32 -7.59
N GLY A 432 27.15 -34.64 -7.46
CA GLY A 432 26.76 -35.31 -6.23
C GLY A 432 25.37 -35.00 -5.64
N CYS A 433 24.28 -35.20 -6.39
CA CYS A 433 22.93 -35.36 -5.81
C CYS A 433 22.77 -36.65 -4.96
N SER A 434 23.87 -37.27 -4.52
CA SER A 434 23.89 -38.56 -3.81
C SER A 434 23.52 -38.47 -2.33
N GLY A 435 23.55 -37.28 -1.72
CA GLY A 435 23.32 -37.10 -0.28
C GLY A 435 21.95 -37.58 0.23
N LEU A 436 20.90 -37.53 -0.61
CA LEU A 436 19.55 -38.00 -0.26
C LEU A 436 19.22 -39.38 -0.82
N ALA A 437 19.78 -39.76 -1.97
CA ALA A 437 19.54 -41.08 -2.56
C ALA A 437 20.13 -42.21 -1.71
N GLY A 438 21.22 -41.96 -0.96
CA GLY A 438 21.85 -42.96 -0.09
C GLY A 438 21.12 -43.21 1.24
N GLY A 439 20.32 -42.26 1.73
CA GLY A 439 19.65 -42.36 3.05
C GLY A 439 18.33 -43.14 3.04
N LEU A 440 17.66 -43.25 1.89
CA LEU A 440 16.38 -43.95 1.77
C LEU A 440 16.53 -45.48 1.61
N ALA A 441 17.73 -45.99 1.30
CA ALA A 441 17.99 -47.42 1.16
C ALA A 441 18.33 -48.15 2.48
N GLY A 442 18.54 -47.41 3.59
CA GLY A 442 19.04 -47.97 4.86
C GLY A 442 17.98 -48.27 5.93
N ALA A 443 16.70 -48.00 5.70
CA ALA A 443 15.67 -48.01 6.75
C ALA A 443 14.61 -49.12 6.63
N SER A 444 14.92 -50.26 6.00
CA SER A 444 14.03 -51.41 5.90
C SER A 444 14.69 -52.71 6.40
N GLY A 445 15.01 -52.73 7.69
CA GLY A 445 15.24 -53.97 8.43
C GLY A 445 13.93 -54.70 8.72
N LEU A 446 13.34 -55.35 7.72
CA LEU A 446 12.24 -56.31 7.90
C LEU A 446 12.65 -57.66 7.30
N ARG A 447 12.63 -58.69 8.16
CA ARG A 447 13.01 -60.08 7.86
C ARG A 447 12.11 -60.67 6.77
N LEU A 448 12.71 -61.09 5.66
CA LEU A 448 12.08 -61.96 4.65
C LEU A 448 12.09 -63.42 5.12
N ARG A 449 10.97 -63.89 5.69
CA ARG A 449 10.51 -65.28 5.55
C ARG A 449 8.98 -65.26 5.43
N GLU A 450 8.49 -66.10 4.52
CA GLU A 450 7.08 -66.37 4.19
C GLU A 450 6.36 -65.38 3.28
N LEU A 451 6.39 -65.67 1.97
CA LEU A 451 5.19 -65.84 1.14
C LEU A 451 5.60 -66.38 -0.24
N ARG A 452 5.29 -67.65 -0.47
CA ARG A 452 5.27 -68.26 -1.81
C ARG A 452 3.84 -68.11 -2.39
N SER A 453 3.81 -68.11 -3.73
CA SER A 453 2.69 -68.33 -4.66
C SER A 453 1.66 -67.23 -4.92
N THR A 454 1.88 -66.41 -5.96
CA THR A 454 1.00 -66.29 -7.16
C THR A 454 1.68 -65.42 -8.23
N PRO A 455 1.65 -65.77 -9.53
CA PRO A 455 2.27 -64.97 -10.58
C PRO A 455 1.25 -63.99 -11.19
N CYS A 456 1.23 -62.74 -10.73
CA CYS A 456 0.58 -61.65 -11.45
C CYS A 456 1.66 -60.77 -12.10
N ARG A 457 1.54 -60.58 -13.42
CA ARG A 457 2.36 -59.69 -14.25
C ARG A 457 2.39 -58.28 -13.65
N ALA A 458 3.48 -57.91 -13.01
CA ALA A 458 3.79 -56.52 -12.69
C ALA A 458 4.46 -55.88 -13.91
N ALA A 459 3.72 -55.05 -14.64
CA ALA A 459 4.33 -54.07 -15.52
C ALA A 459 5.17 -53.13 -14.63
N ALA A 460 6.46 -53.02 -14.91
CA ALA A 460 7.34 -52.06 -14.27
C ALA A 460 6.86 -50.64 -14.62
N LEU A 461 6.03 -50.05 -13.76
CA LEU A 461 5.81 -48.61 -13.73
C LEU A 461 7.15 -47.98 -13.35
N VAL A 462 7.89 -47.54 -14.37
CA VAL A 462 9.02 -46.63 -14.21
C VAL A 462 8.45 -45.38 -13.55
N ALA A 463 8.70 -45.22 -12.25
CA ALA A 463 8.32 -44.00 -11.55
C ALA A 463 8.94 -42.81 -12.31
N PRO A 464 8.17 -41.74 -12.57
CA PRO A 464 8.71 -40.56 -13.23
C PRO A 464 9.92 -40.08 -12.43
N ALA A 465 11.05 -39.88 -13.11
CA ALA A 465 12.26 -39.39 -12.49
C ALA A 465 11.96 -38.02 -11.84
N THR A 466 11.81 -37.99 -10.52
CA THR A 466 11.63 -36.74 -9.78
C THR A 466 12.89 -35.92 -9.94
N THR A 467 12.80 -34.79 -10.65
CA THR A 467 13.93 -33.88 -10.85
C THR A 467 14.14 -33.06 -9.58
N CYS A 468 15.30 -33.23 -8.94
CA CYS A 468 15.70 -32.40 -7.80
C CYS A 468 16.55 -31.24 -8.31
N VAL A 469 16.15 -30.01 -7.97
CA VAL A 469 16.93 -28.80 -8.25
C VAL A 469 17.70 -28.42 -6.99
N ARG A 470 19.03 -28.47 -7.08
CA ARG A 470 19.94 -27.97 -6.05
C ARG A 470 20.44 -26.58 -6.42
N GLN A 471 20.38 -25.65 -5.48
CA GLN A 471 20.99 -24.33 -5.58
C GLN A 471 21.90 -24.06 -4.38
N ARG A 472 22.90 -23.20 -4.54
CA ARG A 472 23.83 -22.83 -3.47
C ARG A 472 24.18 -21.35 -3.48
N LEU A 473 24.55 -20.80 -2.33
CA LEU A 473 25.18 -19.49 -2.22
C LEU A 473 26.25 -19.50 -1.14
N THR A 474 27.47 -19.09 -1.50
CA THR A 474 28.56 -18.87 -0.54
C THR A 474 28.51 -17.43 0.00
N LEU A 475 28.65 -17.29 1.31
CA LEU A 475 28.53 -16.04 2.06
C LEU A 475 29.69 -15.90 3.06
N HIS A 476 30.12 -14.66 3.27
CA HIS A 476 31.05 -14.31 4.35
C HIS A 476 30.29 -13.67 5.52
N LEU A 477 30.16 -14.40 6.63
CA LEU A 477 29.45 -13.96 7.84
C LEU A 477 30.35 -13.09 8.71
N ARG A 478 30.27 -11.76 8.57
CA ARG A 478 31.14 -10.82 9.33
C ARG A 478 30.99 -10.98 10.84
N GLU A 479 29.75 -11.07 11.30
CA GLU A 479 29.40 -11.11 12.73
C GLU A 479 29.03 -12.52 13.21
N GLY A 480 29.20 -13.53 12.33
CA GLY A 480 29.06 -14.94 12.67
C GLY A 480 27.63 -15.48 12.63
N CYS A 481 26.59 -14.65 12.73
CA CYS A 481 25.20 -15.12 12.61
C CYS A 481 24.47 -14.62 11.35
N LEU A 482 23.47 -15.40 10.92
CA LEU A 482 22.63 -15.12 9.76
C LEU A 482 21.22 -15.69 9.97
N SER A 483 20.22 -14.82 10.05
CA SER A 483 18.78 -15.10 10.06
C SER A 483 18.16 -14.78 8.70
N PHE A 484 17.52 -15.77 8.05
CA PHE A 484 17.01 -15.61 6.68
C PHE A 484 15.82 -16.52 6.33
N GLN A 485 15.10 -16.15 5.26
CA GLN A 485 14.20 -17.01 4.49
C GLN A 485 14.68 -17.08 3.04
N LEU A 486 14.07 -17.95 2.26
CA LEU A 486 14.34 -18.06 0.83
C LEU A 486 13.09 -17.67 0.06
N LEU A 487 13.23 -16.74 -0.87
CA LEU A 487 12.16 -16.36 -1.78
C LEU A 487 12.50 -16.76 -3.21
N SER A 488 11.48 -17.05 -4.00
CA SER A 488 11.60 -17.05 -5.45
C SER A 488 11.98 -15.65 -5.93
N SER A 489 13.01 -15.54 -6.76
CA SER A 489 13.45 -14.25 -7.33
C SER A 489 12.40 -13.63 -8.26
N THR A 490 11.52 -14.45 -8.83
CA THR A 490 10.45 -14.03 -9.75
C THR A 490 9.11 -13.92 -9.05
N ARG A 491 8.74 -14.88 -8.19
CA ARG A 491 7.43 -14.93 -7.52
C ARG A 491 7.39 -14.21 -6.17
N ARG A 492 8.55 -13.80 -5.62
CA ARG A 492 8.66 -13.09 -4.33
C ARG A 492 7.90 -13.83 -3.23
N TYR A 493 7.13 -13.13 -2.41
CA TYR A 493 6.38 -13.71 -1.29
C TYR A 493 5.30 -14.71 -1.70
N ALA A 494 4.91 -14.76 -2.99
CA ALA A 494 4.01 -15.79 -3.49
C ALA A 494 4.67 -17.19 -3.57
N PHE A 495 6.01 -17.26 -3.45
CA PHE A 495 6.73 -18.52 -3.26
C PHE A 495 7.90 -18.31 -2.29
N ARG A 496 7.82 -18.94 -1.12
CA ARG A 496 8.87 -18.89 -0.11
C ARG A 496 9.16 -20.27 0.44
N ILE A 497 10.41 -20.47 0.85
CA ILE A 497 10.86 -21.60 1.65
C ILE A 497 11.21 -21.08 3.03
N PHE A 498 10.61 -21.69 4.04
CA PHE A 498 10.72 -21.31 5.44
C PHE A 498 10.79 -22.57 6.31
N PRO A 499 11.29 -22.50 7.54
CA PRO A 499 11.34 -23.64 8.42
C PRO A 499 9.96 -23.96 9.03
N ALA A 500 9.64 -25.25 9.11
CA ALA A 500 8.32 -25.78 9.47
C ALA A 500 8.02 -25.78 10.99
N GLY A 501 9.03 -25.64 11.85
CA GLY A 501 8.84 -25.71 13.31
C GLY A 501 10.00 -25.08 14.08
N VAL A 502 9.70 -24.43 15.21
CA VAL A 502 10.61 -23.50 15.91
C VAL A 502 11.50 -24.22 16.93
N GLY A 503 12.78 -23.85 17.01
CA GLY A 503 13.66 -24.21 18.14
C GLY A 503 13.15 -23.67 19.48
N GLU A 504 13.65 -24.17 20.60
CA GLU A 504 13.21 -23.72 21.94
C GLU A 504 13.50 -22.24 22.21
N ASP A 505 14.58 -21.71 21.64
CA ASP A 505 15.01 -20.32 21.76
C ASP A 505 14.33 -19.37 20.75
N GLY A 506 13.38 -19.86 19.96
CA GLY A 506 12.72 -19.08 18.91
C GLY A 506 13.49 -19.04 17.58
N PHE A 507 14.69 -19.60 17.51
CA PHE A 507 15.49 -19.65 16.29
C PHE A 507 15.38 -21.02 15.61
N TYR A 508 15.57 -21.04 14.29
CA TYR A 508 15.55 -22.26 13.48
C TYR A 508 16.96 -22.61 13.05
N ARG A 509 17.76 -23.10 14.00
CA ARG A 509 19.21 -23.32 13.83
C ARG A 509 19.47 -24.43 12.83
N LEU A 510 20.07 -24.07 11.69
CA LEU A 510 20.67 -25.04 10.79
C LEU A 510 21.92 -25.64 11.46
N GLU A 511 22.26 -26.87 11.09
CA GLU A 511 23.52 -27.51 11.46
C GLU A 511 24.39 -27.67 10.21
N SER A 512 25.69 -27.42 10.36
CA SER A 512 26.64 -27.55 9.26
C SER A 512 26.67 -28.99 8.72
N GLY A 513 26.46 -29.16 7.42
CA GLY A 513 26.48 -30.43 6.72
C GLY A 513 25.24 -31.31 6.90
N ASN A 514 24.21 -30.85 7.62
CA ASN A 514 23.04 -31.66 7.94
C ASN A 514 21.75 -31.14 7.25
N PRO A 515 21.32 -31.73 6.11
CA PRO A 515 20.08 -31.35 5.41
C PRO A 515 18.79 -31.70 6.18
N ALA A 516 18.88 -32.52 7.23
CA ALA A 516 17.74 -32.92 8.04
C ALA A 516 17.61 -32.15 9.36
N ALA A 517 18.55 -31.24 9.66
CA ALA A 517 18.58 -30.48 10.92
C ALA A 517 17.31 -29.65 11.12
N VAL A 518 16.81 -29.02 10.05
CA VAL A 518 15.59 -28.21 10.09
C VAL A 518 14.66 -28.64 8.98
N LYS A 519 13.45 -29.00 9.37
CA LYS A 519 12.36 -29.28 8.43
C LYS A 519 11.99 -27.99 7.69
N ALA A 520 12.06 -27.98 6.35
CA ALA A 520 11.66 -26.83 5.53
C ALA A 520 10.29 -27.06 4.84
N GLU A 521 9.54 -26.00 4.64
CA GLU A 521 8.23 -25.96 3.99
C GLU A 521 8.18 -24.89 2.90
N ILE A 522 7.32 -25.13 1.91
CA ILE A 522 7.05 -24.22 0.79
C ILE A 522 5.65 -23.63 0.94
N GLY A 523 5.54 -22.30 0.84
CA GLY A 523 4.28 -21.56 0.95
C GLY A 523 4.26 -20.25 0.18
N GLY A 524 3.13 -19.53 0.28
CA GLY A 524 2.83 -18.27 -0.41
C GLY A 524 2.78 -17.05 0.52
N GLU A 525 2.01 -16.01 0.16
CA GLU A 525 2.07 -14.68 0.80
C GLU A 525 1.65 -14.68 2.29
N GLY A 526 0.84 -15.65 2.70
CA GLY A 526 0.39 -15.81 4.09
C GLY A 526 1.22 -16.78 4.95
N ASP A 527 2.14 -17.53 4.35
CA ASP A 527 2.84 -18.62 5.04
C ASP A 527 4.17 -18.17 5.63
N GLY A 528 4.64 -18.83 6.69
CA GLY A 528 6.02 -18.66 7.19
C GLY A 528 6.44 -17.24 7.59
N HIS A 529 5.51 -16.31 7.83
CA HIS A 529 5.90 -14.93 8.13
C HIS A 529 6.66 -14.85 9.47
N GLY A 530 7.91 -14.40 9.41
CA GLY A 530 8.87 -14.33 10.52
C GLY A 530 9.50 -15.66 10.95
N ASP A 531 9.24 -16.73 10.22
CA ASP A 531 9.88 -18.03 10.43
C ASP A 531 11.20 -18.05 9.64
N ASN A 532 12.33 -17.78 10.30
CA ASN A 532 13.64 -17.62 9.65
C ASN A 532 14.59 -18.76 10.00
N PHE A 533 15.26 -19.35 9.01
CA PHE A 533 16.45 -20.15 9.21
C PHE A 533 17.54 -19.33 9.92
N PHE A 534 18.30 -19.96 10.80
CA PHE A 534 19.35 -19.32 11.58
C PHE A 534 20.66 -20.09 11.44
N ILE A 535 21.74 -19.39 11.11
CA ILE A 535 23.11 -19.89 11.17
C ILE A 535 23.82 -19.12 12.28
N ASP A 536 24.55 -19.83 13.13
CA ASP A 536 25.31 -19.25 14.23
C ASP A 536 26.72 -19.83 14.28
N GLU A 537 27.66 -19.07 13.75
CA GLU A 537 29.05 -19.41 13.59
C GLU A 537 29.95 -18.33 14.21
N ARG A 538 31.27 -18.52 14.11
CA ARG A 538 32.23 -17.51 14.54
C ARG A 538 32.21 -16.32 13.57
N PRO A 539 32.48 -15.08 14.03
CA PRO A 539 32.72 -13.95 13.15
C PRO A 539 33.76 -14.26 12.08
N ASN A 540 33.58 -13.68 10.90
CA ASN A 540 34.40 -13.88 9.69
C ASN A 540 34.45 -15.32 9.18
N THR A 541 33.35 -16.07 9.31
CA THR A 541 33.25 -17.44 8.79
C THR A 541 32.69 -17.43 7.37
N LEU A 542 33.24 -18.28 6.51
CA LEU A 542 32.70 -18.56 5.18
C LEU A 542 31.74 -19.74 5.25
N VAL A 543 30.51 -19.52 4.80
CA VAL A 543 29.46 -20.55 4.77
C VAL A 543 28.89 -20.68 3.37
N THR A 544 28.58 -21.90 2.92
CA THR A 544 27.78 -22.12 1.71
C THR A 544 26.42 -22.65 2.11
N VAL A 545 25.38 -21.87 1.84
CA VAL A 545 23.98 -22.27 2.03
C VAL A 545 23.53 -23.08 0.82
N TYR A 546 22.97 -24.25 1.07
CA TYR A 546 22.40 -25.14 0.06
C TYR A 546 20.89 -25.24 0.22
N VAL A 547 20.21 -25.34 -0.92
CA VAL A 547 18.77 -25.54 -1.01
C VAL A 547 18.48 -26.59 -2.05
N GLU A 548 17.67 -27.57 -1.68
CA GLU A 548 17.12 -28.55 -2.60
C GLU A 548 15.60 -28.44 -2.65
N VAL A 549 15.06 -28.43 -3.85
CA VAL A 549 13.62 -28.45 -4.11
C VAL A 549 13.33 -29.56 -5.11
N VAL A 550 12.45 -30.49 -4.75
CA VAL A 550 12.01 -31.55 -5.67
C VAL A 550 10.90 -31.00 -6.56
N GLU A 551 11.13 -31.00 -7.88
CA GLU A 551 10.13 -30.58 -8.86
C GLU A 551 9.04 -31.65 -9.02
N GLY A 552 7.80 -31.21 -9.26
CA GLY A 552 6.75 -32.06 -9.82
C GLY A 552 6.04 -33.04 -8.89
N THR A 553 6.10 -32.86 -7.56
CA THR A 553 5.27 -33.70 -6.66
C THR A 553 3.92 -33.06 -6.39
N ASP A 554 2.87 -33.71 -6.91
CA ASP A 554 1.52 -33.57 -6.38
C ASP A 554 1.56 -33.90 -4.88
N SER A 555 0.77 -33.16 -4.08
CA SER A 555 0.86 -33.00 -2.61
C SER A 555 0.82 -34.25 -1.70
N THR A 556 1.01 -35.46 -2.22
CA THR A 556 0.84 -36.75 -1.53
C THR A 556 2.12 -37.56 -1.33
N GLY A 557 3.26 -37.20 -1.95
CA GLY A 557 4.55 -37.90 -1.77
C GLY A 557 5.35 -37.46 -0.53
N GLN A 558 6.01 -38.39 0.15
CA GLN A 558 7.05 -38.07 1.15
C GLN A 558 8.30 -37.56 0.44
N GLY A 559 8.62 -36.27 0.60
CA GLY A 559 9.78 -35.63 -0.01
C GLY A 559 11.11 -35.87 0.73
N ALA A 560 12.16 -35.23 0.22
CA ALA A 560 13.45 -35.09 0.89
C ALA A 560 13.28 -34.63 2.36
N ALA A 561 14.05 -35.21 3.27
CA ALA A 561 13.99 -34.97 4.72
C ALA A 561 12.60 -35.18 5.36
N CYS A 562 11.78 -36.09 4.81
CA CYS A 562 10.45 -36.46 5.33
C CYS A 562 9.43 -35.31 5.37
N THR A 563 9.55 -34.32 4.49
CA THR A 563 8.65 -33.15 4.45
C THR A 563 7.53 -33.33 3.42
N ARG A 564 6.35 -32.74 3.67
CA ARG A 564 5.16 -32.86 2.79
C ARG A 564 5.28 -32.08 1.48
N ARG A 565 6.29 -31.20 1.33
CA ARG A 565 6.47 -30.30 0.16
C ARG A 565 7.92 -30.18 -0.30
N SER A 566 8.74 -31.16 0.06
CA SER A 566 10.04 -31.50 -0.57
C SER A 566 11.03 -30.35 -0.74
N ALA A 567 11.26 -29.55 0.30
CA ALA A 567 12.42 -28.66 0.37
C ALA A 567 13.38 -29.09 1.50
N ALA A 568 14.68 -28.95 1.26
CA ALA A 568 15.73 -29.08 2.27
C ALA A 568 16.65 -27.86 2.22
N VAL A 569 17.05 -27.37 3.40
CA VAL A 569 17.93 -26.21 3.54
C VAL A 569 18.99 -26.55 4.57
N TRP A 570 20.26 -26.34 4.23
CA TRP A 570 21.39 -26.51 5.14
C TRP A 570 22.52 -25.58 4.75
N TYR A 571 23.61 -25.60 5.51
CA TYR A 571 24.84 -24.92 5.12
C TYR A 571 26.04 -25.83 5.36
N VAL A 572 27.19 -25.48 4.79
CA VAL A 572 28.49 -26.09 5.08
C VAL A 572 29.50 -25.00 5.39
N LEU A 573 30.52 -25.33 6.19
CA LEU A 573 31.67 -24.46 6.42
C LEU A 573 32.68 -24.63 5.28
N GLU A 574 33.05 -23.53 4.63
CA GLU A 574 34.06 -23.56 3.58
C GLU A 574 35.47 -23.43 4.20
N LYS A 575 36.39 -24.27 3.73
CA LYS A 575 37.81 -24.21 4.12
C LYS A 575 38.62 -23.64 2.96
N GLY A 576 39.25 -22.49 3.18
CA GLY A 576 40.20 -21.88 2.23
C GLY A 576 39.74 -20.53 1.69
N SER A 577 40.62 -19.89 0.92
CA SER A 577 40.32 -18.65 0.20
C SER A 577 39.60 -18.96 -1.11
N HIS A 578 38.45 -18.35 -1.35
CA HIS A 578 37.83 -18.34 -2.68
C HIS A 578 38.58 -17.39 -3.61
N ALA A 579 38.64 -17.73 -4.90
CA ALA A 579 39.23 -16.86 -5.93
C ALA A 579 38.49 -15.52 -6.04
N ASP A 580 37.16 -15.56 -5.92
CA ASP A 580 36.31 -14.39 -5.83
C ASP A 580 35.77 -14.23 -4.41
N PRO A 581 35.86 -13.04 -3.79
CA PRO A 581 35.34 -12.82 -2.46
C PRO A 581 33.80 -12.96 -2.47
N PRO A 582 33.22 -13.88 -1.69
CA PRO A 582 31.78 -14.05 -1.65
C PRO A 582 31.10 -12.84 -1.00
N PRO A 583 29.78 -12.64 -1.26
CA PRO A 583 29.01 -11.58 -0.65
C PRO A 583 29.14 -11.63 0.87
N SER A 584 29.43 -10.47 1.45
CA SER A 584 29.68 -10.34 2.87
C SER A 584 28.46 -9.80 3.57
N VAL A 585 27.99 -10.53 4.58
CA VAL A 585 26.76 -10.25 5.30
C VAL A 585 27.06 -9.99 6.78
N SER A 586 26.46 -8.93 7.32
CA SER A 586 26.60 -8.52 8.73
C SER A 586 25.22 -8.51 9.37
N GLN A 587 25.02 -9.37 10.37
CA GLN A 587 23.84 -9.35 11.23
C GLN A 587 24.27 -9.37 12.68
N ALA A 588 23.88 -8.33 13.43
CA ALA A 588 24.30 -8.20 14.82
C ALA A 588 23.55 -9.22 15.65
N ARG A 589 24.30 -10.07 16.35
CA ARG A 589 23.78 -11.20 17.13
C ARG A 589 22.77 -10.74 18.18
N ASP A 590 23.01 -9.62 18.82
CA ASP A 590 22.13 -8.96 19.80
C ASP A 590 20.87 -8.34 19.17
N LYS A 591 20.92 -8.02 17.88
CA LYS A 591 19.77 -7.54 17.10
C LYS A 591 18.96 -8.67 16.50
N GLN A 592 19.47 -9.90 16.49
CA GLN A 592 18.69 -11.07 16.13
C GLN A 592 17.72 -11.34 17.26
N LYS A 593 16.47 -10.92 17.07
CA LYS A 593 15.36 -11.31 17.92
C LYS A 593 14.43 -12.14 17.05
N PRO A 594 14.05 -13.36 17.45
CA PRO A 594 12.98 -14.04 16.75
C PRO A 594 11.76 -13.12 16.85
N LEU A 595 11.22 -12.65 15.70
CA LEU A 595 10.04 -11.76 15.70
C LEU A 595 8.92 -12.31 16.59
N PHE A 596 8.86 -13.63 16.61
CA PHE A 596 7.89 -14.37 17.34
C PHE A 596 8.64 -15.39 18.20
N ALA A 597 9.08 -14.96 19.38
CA ALA A 597 9.40 -15.91 20.46
C ALA A 597 8.21 -16.88 20.58
N LYS A 598 8.47 -18.16 20.88
CA LYS A 598 7.40 -19.18 21.01
C LYS A 598 6.23 -18.66 21.82
N THR A 599 6.44 -17.85 22.84
CA THR A 599 5.37 -17.23 23.65
C THR A 599 4.43 -16.33 22.85
N THR A 600 4.90 -15.52 21.91
CA THR A 600 4.06 -14.61 21.10
C THR A 600 3.56 -15.24 19.80
N GLN A 601 4.31 -16.14 19.14
CA GLN A 601 3.76 -16.87 17.99
C GLN A 601 2.82 -17.97 18.41
N ALA A 602 3.12 -18.69 19.50
CA ALA A 602 2.15 -19.56 20.13
C ALA A 602 1.01 -18.66 20.58
N ALA A 603 1.15 -17.62 21.40
CA ALA A 603 -0.02 -16.79 21.75
C ALA A 603 -0.79 -16.21 20.55
N PHE A 604 -0.17 -15.86 19.42
CA PHE A 604 -0.90 -15.36 18.24
C PHE A 604 -1.53 -16.48 17.40
N LYS A 605 -0.80 -17.55 17.07
CA LYS A 605 -1.32 -18.74 16.34
C LYS A 605 -2.29 -19.52 17.23
N GLN A 606 -2.03 -19.61 18.52
CA GLN A 606 -2.90 -20.10 19.57
C GLN A 606 -4.07 -19.15 19.75
N ASN A 607 -3.97 -17.83 19.80
CA ASN A 607 -5.16 -16.96 19.78
C ASN A 607 -5.97 -17.14 18.49
N TYR A 608 -5.32 -17.33 17.33
CA TYR A 608 -6.02 -17.52 16.06
C TYR A 608 -6.68 -18.91 15.96
N LYS A 609 -5.99 -19.94 16.43
CA LYS A 609 -6.45 -21.32 16.51
C LYS A 609 -7.50 -21.47 17.62
N GLU A 610 -7.31 -20.88 18.78
CA GLU A 610 -8.27 -20.78 19.87
C GLU A 610 -9.48 -19.97 19.44
N LEU A 611 -9.33 -18.86 18.72
CA LEU A 611 -10.48 -18.14 18.13
C LEU A 611 -11.20 -19.00 17.10
N HIS A 612 -10.46 -19.74 16.27
CA HIS A 612 -11.05 -20.64 15.28
C HIS A 612 -11.72 -21.86 15.92
N ASP A 613 -11.09 -22.47 16.92
CA ASP A 613 -11.59 -23.61 17.68
C ASP A 613 -12.76 -23.14 18.56
N LEU A 614 -12.71 -21.93 19.12
CA LEU A 614 -13.84 -21.22 19.72
C LEU A 614 -14.98 -21.15 18.70
N TRP A 615 -14.70 -20.64 17.50
CA TRP A 615 -15.64 -20.49 16.38
C TRP A 615 -16.26 -21.82 15.96
N LEU A 616 -15.49 -22.91 15.99
CA LEU A 616 -15.97 -24.27 15.74
C LEU A 616 -16.80 -24.82 16.92
N GLU A 617 -16.46 -24.47 18.16
CA GLU A 617 -17.18 -24.83 19.38
C GLU A 617 -18.56 -24.15 19.46
N TYR A 618 -18.82 -23.07 18.68
CA TYR A 618 -20.15 -22.45 18.55
C TYR A 618 -21.21 -23.34 17.87
N ARG A 619 -20.93 -24.63 17.62
CA ARG A 619 -21.93 -25.64 17.23
C ARG A 619 -23.03 -25.86 18.29
N GLY A 620 -22.88 -25.36 19.52
CA GLY A 620 -23.92 -25.41 20.57
C GLY A 620 -25.18 -24.55 20.33
N THR A 621 -26.16 -24.71 21.24
CA THR A 621 -27.51 -24.09 21.29
C THR A 621 -27.51 -22.60 21.64
N ARG A 622 -26.51 -21.84 21.19
CA ARG A 622 -26.43 -20.42 21.49
C ARG A 622 -27.56 -19.65 20.85
N THR A 623 -28.15 -18.78 21.64
CA THR A 623 -29.25 -17.93 21.21
C THR A 623 -28.75 -16.52 20.99
N VAL A 624 -29.52 -15.75 20.23
CA VAL A 624 -29.25 -14.32 20.02
C VAL A 624 -29.26 -13.53 21.34
N ARG A 625 -29.83 -14.07 22.43
CA ARG A 625 -29.90 -13.41 23.75
C ARG A 625 -28.55 -13.41 24.48
N ASP A 626 -27.64 -14.29 24.10
CA ASP A 626 -26.35 -14.50 24.78
C ASP A 626 -25.26 -13.51 24.33
N VAL A 627 -25.62 -12.52 23.51
CA VAL A 627 -24.68 -11.55 22.93
C VAL A 627 -25.11 -10.12 23.20
N GLN A 628 -24.12 -9.27 23.43
CA GLN A 628 -24.26 -7.83 23.63
C GLN A 628 -23.84 -7.08 22.35
N LEU A 629 -24.51 -5.96 22.08
CA LEU A 629 -24.07 -5.01 21.07
C LEU A 629 -23.17 -3.96 21.73
N ILE A 630 -21.98 -3.75 21.18
CA ILE A 630 -21.12 -2.62 21.55
C ILE A 630 -21.15 -1.63 20.40
N GLU A 631 -21.97 -0.59 20.56
CA GLU A 631 -22.24 0.42 19.54
C GLU A 631 -21.11 1.44 19.41
N ASP A 632 -20.85 1.89 18.18
CA ASP A 632 -19.94 2.99 17.86
C ASP A 632 -18.60 2.90 18.61
N LEU A 633 -18.02 1.70 18.55
CA LEU A 633 -16.82 1.33 19.27
C LEU A 633 -15.68 2.29 18.91
N LYS A 634 -15.25 3.04 19.92
CA LYS A 634 -14.04 3.86 19.82
C LYS A 634 -12.82 2.96 20.02
N LEU A 635 -11.80 3.15 19.18
CA LEU A 635 -10.53 2.44 19.33
C LEU A 635 -9.86 2.90 20.64
N LYS A 636 -9.89 2.02 21.63
CA LYS A 636 -9.27 2.19 22.94
C LYS A 636 -8.50 0.90 23.27
N LYS A 637 -7.61 0.97 24.25
CA LYS A 637 -6.75 -0.16 24.62
C LYS A 637 -7.55 -1.39 25.09
N ASP A 638 -8.68 -1.17 25.73
CA ASP A 638 -9.60 -2.22 26.21
C ASP A 638 -10.43 -2.86 25.09
N SER A 639 -10.65 -2.15 23.98
CA SER A 639 -11.41 -2.65 22.83
C SER A 639 -10.54 -3.13 21.65
N GLU A 640 -9.22 -2.98 21.75
CA GLU A 640 -8.27 -3.27 20.67
C GLU A 640 -8.38 -4.72 20.19
N ASP A 641 -8.44 -5.69 21.11
CA ASP A 641 -8.56 -7.11 20.77
C ASP A 641 -9.85 -7.42 20.01
N LEU A 642 -10.98 -6.81 20.41
CA LEU A 642 -12.25 -6.97 19.71
C LEU A 642 -12.24 -6.36 18.30
N VAL A 643 -11.59 -5.20 18.12
CA VAL A 643 -11.39 -4.61 16.80
C VAL A 643 -10.55 -5.53 15.92
N PHE A 644 -9.49 -6.13 16.46
CA PHE A 644 -8.68 -7.10 15.73
C PHE A 644 -9.43 -8.39 15.37
N GLN A 645 -10.31 -8.86 16.26
CA GLN A 645 -11.21 -9.98 15.95
C GLN A 645 -12.19 -9.62 14.82
N ALA A 646 -12.83 -8.46 14.86
CA ALA A 646 -13.70 -7.97 13.80
C ALA A 646 -12.96 -7.81 12.47
N ARG A 647 -11.73 -7.27 12.51
CA ARG A 647 -10.87 -7.11 11.33
C ARG A 647 -10.43 -8.46 10.75
N THR A 648 -10.21 -9.46 11.61
CA THR A 648 -9.94 -10.85 11.19
C THR A 648 -11.14 -11.45 10.50
N LEU A 649 -12.34 -11.27 11.08
CA LEU A 649 -13.59 -11.72 10.47
C LEU A 649 -13.85 -11.03 9.12
N SER A 650 -13.54 -9.72 9.02
CA SER A 650 -13.61 -8.94 7.79
C SER A 650 -12.75 -9.54 6.68
N LYS A 651 -11.46 -9.81 6.97
CA LYS A 651 -10.53 -10.44 6.02
C LYS A 651 -11.02 -11.80 5.49
N ARG A 652 -11.82 -12.54 6.26
CA ARG A 652 -12.38 -13.84 5.86
C ARG A 652 -13.66 -13.72 5.04
N CYS A 653 -14.44 -12.65 5.24
CA CYS A 653 -15.76 -12.50 4.63
C CYS A 653 -15.75 -11.61 3.39
N PHE A 654 -14.75 -10.74 3.24
CA PHE A 654 -14.67 -9.74 2.18
C PHE A 654 -13.28 -9.76 1.54
N GLU A 655 -13.20 -9.42 0.25
CA GLU A 655 -11.93 -9.28 -0.47
C GLU A 655 -11.05 -8.20 0.16
N GLN A 656 -11.68 -7.09 0.57
CA GLN A 656 -11.03 -6.01 1.27
C GLN A 656 -11.42 -5.99 2.74
N ARG A 657 -10.44 -6.18 3.61
CA ARG A 657 -10.62 -5.92 5.05
C ARG A 657 -10.76 -4.42 5.32
N PHE A 658 -11.53 -4.04 6.32
CA PHE A 658 -11.57 -2.64 6.74
C PHE A 658 -10.26 -2.20 7.43
N TYR A 659 -9.99 -0.89 7.39
CA TYR A 659 -8.80 -0.29 8.01
C TYR A 659 -9.14 0.41 9.32
N ILE A 660 -8.28 0.22 10.33
CA ILE A 660 -8.47 0.79 11.67
C ILE A 660 -8.54 2.32 11.63
N ARG A 661 -7.74 2.96 10.78
CA ARG A 661 -7.75 4.42 10.58
C ARG A 661 -9.11 4.97 10.14
N ASP A 662 -9.92 4.18 9.43
CA ASP A 662 -11.20 4.66 8.90
C ASP A 662 -12.16 4.86 10.07
N LEU A 663 -11.97 4.10 11.15
CA LEU A 663 -12.62 4.29 12.45
C LEU A 663 -12.07 5.52 13.18
N GLU A 664 -10.74 5.71 13.19
CA GLU A 664 -10.09 6.86 13.85
C GLU A 664 -10.50 8.20 13.21
N SER A 665 -10.71 8.22 11.90
CA SER A 665 -11.16 9.40 11.16
C SER A 665 -12.63 9.77 11.44
N GLY A 666 -13.40 8.88 12.06
CA GLY A 666 -14.85 9.03 12.24
C GLY A 666 -15.67 8.87 10.96
N ARG A 667 -15.02 8.65 9.80
CA ARG A 667 -15.69 8.38 8.51
C ARG A 667 -16.53 7.12 8.60
N LEU A 668 -15.97 6.05 9.17
CA LEU A 668 -16.67 4.80 9.41
C LEU A 668 -16.84 4.59 10.92
N ARG A 669 -17.93 3.93 11.28
CA ARG A 669 -18.25 3.51 12.64
C ARG A 669 -18.33 1.99 12.67
N LEU A 670 -17.91 1.41 13.79
CA LEU A 670 -17.90 -0.03 13.99
C LEU A 670 -18.79 -0.38 15.18
N THR A 671 -19.80 -1.20 14.94
CA THR A 671 -20.60 -1.81 16.00
C THR A 671 -20.32 -3.30 16.04
N LEU A 672 -20.05 -3.82 17.23
CA LEU A 672 -19.69 -5.22 17.44
C LEU A 672 -20.83 -5.99 18.09
N LEU A 673 -20.95 -7.26 17.72
CA LEU A 673 -21.76 -8.24 18.40
C LEU A 673 -20.81 -9.15 19.19
N VAL A 674 -20.90 -9.08 20.51
CA VAL A 674 -19.93 -9.67 21.43
C VAL A 674 -20.61 -10.70 22.32
N ASP A 675 -20.00 -11.88 22.41
CA ASP A 675 -20.44 -12.94 23.31
C ASP A 675 -19.93 -12.67 24.74
N VAL A 676 -20.86 -12.24 25.60
CA VAL A 676 -20.59 -11.89 27.00
C VAL A 676 -20.63 -13.09 27.94
N THR A 677 -21.23 -14.21 27.52
CA THR A 677 -21.36 -15.40 28.38
C THR A 677 -20.03 -16.10 28.67
N ARG A 678 -18.98 -15.79 27.89
CA ARG A 678 -17.62 -16.30 28.11
C ARG A 678 -16.80 -15.51 29.14
N LEU A 679 -17.21 -14.29 29.51
CA LEU A 679 -16.57 -13.53 30.60
C LEU A 679 -16.58 -14.31 31.92
N ALA A 680 -17.65 -15.08 32.17
CA ALA A 680 -17.84 -15.82 33.40
C ALA A 680 -17.05 -17.16 33.47
N LYS A 681 -16.54 -17.69 32.35
CA LYS A 681 -15.96 -19.05 32.30
C LYS A 681 -14.46 -19.09 32.02
N SER A 682 -13.86 -18.05 31.44
CA SER A 682 -12.42 -17.99 31.21
C SER A 682 -11.73 -17.15 32.29
N ALA A 683 -11.46 -17.76 33.44
CA ALA A 683 -10.74 -17.09 34.54
C ALA A 683 -9.30 -16.69 34.16
N SER A 684 -8.73 -17.24 33.09
CA SER A 684 -7.34 -16.99 32.67
C SER A 684 -7.17 -15.93 31.60
N THR A 685 -8.21 -15.62 30.81
CA THR A 685 -8.10 -14.60 29.74
C THR A 685 -9.13 -13.49 29.82
N GLY A 686 -10.33 -13.71 30.38
CA GLY A 686 -11.37 -12.68 30.49
C GLY A 686 -11.76 -12.03 29.15
N LEU A 687 -11.36 -12.60 28.01
CA LEU A 687 -11.47 -11.95 26.71
C LEU A 687 -12.88 -12.13 26.14
N GLU A 688 -13.51 -10.99 25.89
CA GLU A 688 -14.72 -10.88 25.10
C GLU A 688 -14.50 -11.41 23.67
N SER A 689 -15.48 -12.12 23.12
CA SER A 689 -15.40 -12.69 21.76
C SER A 689 -16.33 -11.98 20.79
N CYS A 690 -15.77 -11.37 19.75
CA CYS A 690 -16.53 -10.77 18.66
C CYS A 690 -17.11 -11.88 17.76
N VAL A 691 -18.42 -12.03 17.75
CA VAL A 691 -19.15 -13.02 16.94
C VAL A 691 -19.76 -12.44 15.65
N GLY A 692 -19.79 -11.12 15.54
CA GLY A 692 -20.21 -10.41 14.34
C GLY A 692 -19.94 -8.91 14.45
N TYR A 693 -20.03 -8.19 13.35
CA TYR A 693 -19.90 -6.74 13.35
C TYR A 693 -20.70 -6.09 12.21
N CYS A 694 -20.99 -4.81 12.38
CA CYS A 694 -21.51 -3.91 11.35
C CYS A 694 -20.58 -2.69 11.26
N LEU A 695 -19.97 -2.52 10.09
CA LEU A 695 -19.18 -1.35 9.72
C LEU A 695 -20.04 -0.46 8.82
N TYR A 696 -20.23 0.79 9.21
CA TYR A 696 -21.23 1.65 8.58
C TYR A 696 -20.86 3.14 8.66
N CYS A 697 -21.55 3.98 7.89
CA CYS A 697 -21.53 5.43 8.02
C CYS A 697 -22.95 6.00 7.97
N ILE A 698 -23.11 7.22 8.47
CA ILE A 698 -24.37 7.97 8.40
C ILE A 698 -24.12 9.14 7.46
N LEU A 699 -25.02 9.33 6.50
CA LEU A 699 -25.02 10.41 5.51
C LEU A 699 -26.24 11.30 5.82
N PRO A 700 -26.10 12.31 6.70
CA PRO A 700 -27.23 13.09 7.19
C PRO A 700 -27.93 13.87 6.06
N ALA A 701 -27.16 14.39 5.11
CA ALA A 701 -27.68 15.14 3.97
C ALA A 701 -28.64 14.30 3.11
N GLU A 702 -28.35 13.01 2.96
CA GLU A 702 -29.18 12.07 2.21
C GLU A 702 -30.25 11.40 3.07
N LYS A 703 -30.20 11.60 4.40
CA LYS A 703 -30.98 10.83 5.38
C LYS A 703 -30.79 9.32 5.18
N VAL A 704 -29.53 8.89 5.01
CA VAL A 704 -29.18 7.48 4.75
C VAL A 704 -28.22 6.97 5.82
N LEU A 705 -28.44 5.74 6.29
CA LEU A 705 -27.41 4.94 6.93
C LEU A 705 -26.88 3.93 5.91
N ARG A 706 -25.58 3.96 5.63
CA ARG A 706 -24.94 3.05 4.66
C ARG A 706 -24.11 2.02 5.40
N ILE A 707 -24.42 0.74 5.19
CA ILE A 707 -23.66 -0.40 5.70
C ILE A 707 -22.58 -0.74 4.68
N GLU A 708 -21.31 -0.58 5.08
CA GLU A 708 -20.15 -0.94 4.27
C GLU A 708 -19.83 -2.44 4.37
N GLN A 709 -19.89 -3.00 5.59
CA GLN A 709 -19.67 -4.43 5.82
C GLN A 709 -20.56 -4.93 6.96
N LEU A 710 -21.17 -6.09 6.76
CA LEU A 710 -21.90 -6.82 7.80
C LEU A 710 -21.48 -8.28 7.76
N ALA A 711 -20.87 -8.76 8.84
CA ALA A 711 -20.43 -10.14 8.93
C ALA A 711 -20.72 -10.76 10.28
N VAL A 712 -20.97 -12.07 10.23
CA VAL A 712 -21.15 -12.95 11.39
C VAL A 712 -20.27 -14.18 11.18
N VAL A 713 -19.66 -14.65 12.26
CA VAL A 713 -18.91 -15.90 12.29
C VAL A 713 -19.73 -17.03 11.68
N GLU A 714 -19.10 -17.82 10.82
CA GLU A 714 -19.79 -18.79 9.96
C GLU A 714 -20.67 -19.79 10.72
N ALA A 715 -20.19 -20.32 11.85
CA ALA A 715 -20.92 -21.25 12.71
C ALA A 715 -22.21 -20.67 13.34
N LEU A 716 -22.34 -19.34 13.34
CA LEU A 716 -23.49 -18.61 13.89
C LEU A 716 -24.40 -18.03 12.80
N ARG A 717 -24.04 -18.19 11.52
CA ARG A 717 -24.93 -17.82 10.41
C ARG A 717 -26.21 -18.64 10.48
N ARG A 718 -27.32 -18.02 10.03
CA ARG A 718 -28.69 -18.59 10.09
C ARG A 718 -29.24 -18.82 11.51
N LYS A 719 -28.51 -18.46 12.57
CA LYS A 719 -29.01 -18.49 13.96
C LYS A 719 -29.56 -17.13 14.45
N GLY A 720 -29.86 -16.20 13.54
CA GLY A 720 -30.47 -14.90 13.86
C GLY A 720 -29.50 -13.75 14.18
N PHE A 721 -28.20 -14.01 14.39
CA PHE A 721 -27.22 -12.95 14.69
C PHE A 721 -27.09 -11.89 13.59
N GLY A 722 -27.11 -12.29 12.32
CA GLY A 722 -27.11 -11.35 11.20
C GLY A 722 -28.38 -10.51 11.14
N GLN A 723 -29.54 -11.11 11.47
CA GLN A 723 -30.80 -10.39 11.58
C GLN A 723 -30.74 -9.37 12.72
N ARG A 724 -30.17 -9.70 13.88
CA ARG A 724 -29.97 -8.74 14.97
C ARG A 724 -29.13 -7.53 14.55
N LEU A 725 -28.03 -7.73 13.82
CA LEU A 725 -27.21 -6.63 13.30
C LEU A 725 -27.97 -5.77 12.26
N ALA A 726 -28.76 -6.40 11.40
CA ALA A 726 -29.58 -5.68 10.41
C ALA A 726 -30.70 -4.86 11.09
N GLU A 727 -31.41 -5.44 12.06
CA GLU A 727 -32.45 -4.73 12.84
C GLU A 727 -31.85 -3.60 13.67
N TRP A 728 -30.69 -3.82 14.28
CA TRP A 728 -29.95 -2.76 14.96
C TRP A 728 -29.60 -1.62 14.02
N ALA A 729 -29.12 -1.90 12.80
CA ALA A 729 -28.78 -0.87 11.83
C ALA A 729 -30.02 -0.04 11.42
N LYS A 730 -31.21 -0.66 11.30
CA LYS A 730 -32.48 0.05 11.06
C LYS A 730 -32.85 0.97 12.23
N ALA A 731 -32.76 0.47 13.45
CA ALA A 731 -33.00 1.29 14.65
C ALA A 731 -32.02 2.46 14.73
N ARG A 732 -30.74 2.20 14.44
CA ARG A 732 -29.68 3.21 14.44
C ARG A 732 -29.93 4.29 13.40
N ALA A 733 -30.39 3.89 12.21
CA ALA A 733 -30.79 4.78 11.14
C ALA A 733 -31.98 5.65 11.55
N LEU A 734 -33.04 5.06 12.14
CA LEU A 734 -34.18 5.80 12.69
C LEU A 734 -33.75 6.83 13.75
N ALA A 735 -32.91 6.42 14.70
CA ALA A 735 -32.36 7.31 15.72
C ALA A 735 -31.48 8.43 15.13
N GLY A 736 -30.85 8.19 13.98
CA GLY A 736 -30.08 9.17 13.21
C GLY A 736 -30.90 10.04 12.26
N SER A 737 -32.24 10.00 12.34
CA SER A 737 -33.15 10.67 11.38
C SER A 737 -32.95 10.25 9.93
N CYS A 738 -32.45 9.04 9.70
CA CYS A 738 -32.34 8.47 8.36
C CYS A 738 -33.70 7.88 7.94
N MET A 739 -33.99 7.97 6.64
CA MET A 739 -35.18 7.41 6.00
C MET A 739 -34.90 6.05 5.34
N VAL A 740 -33.63 5.77 5.04
CA VAL A 740 -33.23 4.57 4.29
C VAL A 740 -31.97 3.97 4.89
N VAL A 741 -31.93 2.63 4.97
CA VAL A 741 -30.70 1.87 5.19
C VAL A 741 -30.24 1.28 3.86
N LYS A 742 -29.01 1.57 3.43
CA LYS A 742 -28.45 1.06 2.17
C LYS A 742 -27.29 0.09 2.44
N ALA A 743 -27.13 -0.91 1.59
CA ALA A 743 -25.98 -1.81 1.59
C ALA A 743 -25.66 -2.30 0.17
N SER A 744 -24.42 -2.73 -0.07
CA SER A 744 -24.03 -3.47 -1.27
C SER A 744 -23.70 -4.90 -0.88
N VAL A 745 -24.35 -5.89 -1.50
CA VAL A 745 -24.25 -7.29 -1.07
C VAL A 745 -23.97 -8.23 -2.22
N ALA A 746 -23.22 -9.30 -1.95
CA ALA A 746 -22.99 -10.36 -2.92
C ALA A 746 -24.32 -11.06 -3.28
N THR A 747 -24.41 -11.58 -4.50
CA THR A 747 -25.65 -12.21 -5.02
C THR A 747 -26.17 -13.33 -4.11
N ASN A 748 -25.29 -14.11 -3.48
CA ASN A 748 -25.66 -15.17 -2.54
C ASN A 748 -26.23 -14.66 -1.19
N ALA A 749 -26.04 -13.38 -0.85
CA ALA A 749 -26.57 -12.76 0.37
C ALA A 749 -27.97 -12.13 0.17
N LEU A 750 -28.48 -12.06 -1.07
CA LEU A 750 -29.80 -11.47 -1.36
C LEU A 750 -30.95 -12.16 -0.61
N ALA A 751 -30.90 -13.50 -0.47
CA ALA A 751 -31.93 -14.24 0.25
C ALA A 751 -31.99 -13.83 1.73
N PHE A 752 -30.82 -13.57 2.34
CA PHE A 752 -30.74 -13.02 3.68
C PHE A 752 -31.29 -11.58 3.73
N CYS A 753 -30.90 -10.72 2.78
CA CYS A 753 -31.36 -9.33 2.71
C CYS A 753 -32.89 -9.23 2.62
N ARG A 754 -33.53 -10.01 1.74
CA ARG A 754 -35.00 -10.07 1.65
C ARG A 754 -35.65 -10.53 2.95
N LYS A 755 -35.05 -11.50 3.65
CA LYS A 755 -35.54 -11.98 4.96
C LYS A 755 -35.51 -10.87 6.02
N VAL A 756 -34.57 -9.95 5.93
CA VAL A 756 -34.48 -8.77 6.82
C VAL A 756 -35.08 -7.52 6.17
N SER A 757 -36.00 -7.70 5.21
CA SER A 757 -36.78 -6.64 4.54
C SER A 757 -35.98 -5.62 3.74
N PHE A 758 -34.77 -5.97 3.27
CA PHE A 758 -34.06 -5.19 2.27
C PHE A 758 -34.48 -5.63 0.87
N GLU A 759 -34.72 -4.65 0.01
CA GLU A 759 -35.11 -4.82 -1.39
C GLU A 759 -33.92 -4.53 -2.29
N ALA A 760 -33.70 -5.35 -3.32
CA ALA A 760 -32.65 -5.07 -4.30
C ALA A 760 -33.08 -3.91 -5.19
N VAL A 761 -32.22 -2.91 -5.30
CA VAL A 761 -32.44 -1.75 -6.17
C VAL A 761 -31.43 -1.75 -7.29
N GLY A 762 -31.88 -1.48 -8.51
CA GLY A 762 -31.02 -1.39 -9.69
C GLY A 762 -30.38 -2.72 -10.15
N SER A 763 -29.41 -2.59 -11.05
CA SER A 763 -28.63 -3.69 -11.62
C SER A 763 -27.40 -3.99 -10.75
N PRO A 764 -26.80 -5.20 -10.84
CA PRO A 764 -25.51 -5.48 -10.24
C PRO A 764 -24.45 -4.48 -10.70
N ALA A 765 -23.56 -4.08 -9.79
CA ALA A 765 -22.34 -3.35 -10.10
C ALA A 765 -21.32 -4.27 -10.81
N ALA A 766 -20.27 -3.66 -11.37
CA ALA A 766 -19.22 -4.37 -12.11
C ALA A 766 -18.45 -5.39 -11.26
N ASP A 767 -18.40 -5.19 -9.95
CA ASP A 767 -17.81 -6.11 -8.95
C ASP A 767 -18.74 -7.29 -8.58
N GLY A 768 -19.93 -7.36 -9.19
CA GLY A 768 -20.93 -8.40 -8.93
C GLY A 768 -21.75 -8.19 -7.64
N LEU A 769 -21.54 -7.08 -6.93
CA LEU A 769 -22.36 -6.69 -5.79
C LEU A 769 -23.68 -6.09 -6.28
N ARG A 770 -24.76 -6.33 -5.53
CA ARG A 770 -26.08 -5.75 -5.79
C ARG A 770 -26.42 -4.73 -4.71
N PRO A 771 -26.86 -3.52 -5.09
CA PRO A 771 -27.35 -2.56 -4.10
C PRO A 771 -28.68 -3.06 -3.53
N VAL A 772 -28.84 -2.91 -2.21
CA VAL A 772 -30.07 -3.22 -1.49
C VAL A 772 -30.44 -2.07 -0.55
N GLU A 773 -31.73 -1.80 -0.41
CA GLU A 773 -32.26 -0.72 0.41
C GLU A 773 -33.39 -1.21 1.32
N HIS A 774 -33.50 -0.62 2.51
CA HIS A 774 -34.64 -0.76 3.39
C HIS A 774 -35.19 0.62 3.71
N HIS A 775 -36.42 0.90 3.27
CA HIS A 775 -37.12 2.12 3.59
C HIS A 775 -37.73 2.04 4.98
N LEU A 776 -37.33 2.97 5.83
CA LEU A 776 -37.85 3.11 7.18
C LEU A 776 -39.20 3.81 7.06
N ALA A 777 -40.29 3.09 7.34
CA ALA A 777 -41.61 3.67 7.32
C ALA A 777 -41.64 4.85 8.31
N PRO A 778 -42.05 6.07 7.88
CA PRO A 778 -42.34 7.11 8.84
C PRO A 778 -43.43 6.57 9.79
N PRO A 779 -43.31 6.77 11.11
CA PRO A 779 -44.33 6.32 12.04
C PRO A 779 -45.68 6.85 11.56
N ALA A 780 -46.65 5.95 11.34
CA ALA A 780 -47.94 6.30 10.78
C ALA A 780 -48.52 7.51 11.55
N THR A 781 -48.54 8.67 10.91
CA THR A 781 -48.94 9.94 11.53
C THR A 781 -50.45 9.95 11.68
N GLY A 782 -50.96 9.23 12.68
CA GLY A 782 -52.34 9.32 13.18
C GLY A 782 -52.54 10.39 14.25
N GLY A 783 -51.49 11.13 14.63
CA GLY A 783 -51.55 12.23 15.58
C GLY A 783 -50.22 12.99 15.59
N SER A 784 -50.26 14.30 15.79
CA SER A 784 -49.09 15.17 15.81
C SER A 784 -48.13 14.80 16.96
N ALA A 785 -47.24 13.84 16.72
CA ALA A 785 -46.23 13.45 17.68
C ALA A 785 -45.00 14.37 17.50
N SER A 786 -44.59 15.05 18.58
CA SER A 786 -43.42 15.95 18.56
C SER A 786 -42.11 15.18 18.30
N PRO A 787 -41.05 15.83 17.81
CA PRO A 787 -39.74 15.19 17.60
C PRO A 787 -39.18 14.43 18.81
N SER A 788 -39.51 14.87 20.04
CA SER A 788 -39.13 14.19 21.28
C SER A 788 -39.76 12.80 21.44
N SER A 789 -40.90 12.55 20.80
CA SER A 789 -41.59 11.26 20.84
C SER A 789 -40.95 10.20 19.94
N ALA A 790 -40.34 10.60 18.82
CA ALA A 790 -39.65 9.69 17.90
C ALA A 790 -38.35 9.15 18.51
N GLU A 791 -37.60 10.00 19.22
CA GLU A 791 -36.41 9.58 19.96
C GLU A 791 -36.77 8.66 21.15
N ALA A 792 -37.85 8.98 21.88
CA ALA A 792 -38.35 8.13 22.96
C ALA A 792 -38.85 6.77 22.42
N TRP A 793 -39.55 6.77 21.29
CA TRP A 793 -39.99 5.55 20.61
C TRP A 793 -38.81 4.72 20.11
N ALA A 794 -37.79 5.34 19.50
CA ALA A 794 -36.60 4.63 19.06
C ALA A 794 -35.82 4.02 20.24
N LYS A 795 -35.70 4.75 21.37
CA LYS A 795 -35.08 4.25 22.60
C LYS A 795 -35.88 3.09 23.22
N GLU A 796 -37.20 3.20 23.25
CA GLU A 796 -38.09 2.16 23.78
C GLU A 796 -38.12 0.92 22.87
N TRP A 797 -38.17 1.12 21.55
CA TRP A 797 -38.05 0.03 20.58
C TRP A 797 -36.68 -0.65 20.67
N LEU A 798 -35.59 0.11 20.82
CA LEU A 798 -34.26 -0.45 21.06
C LEU A 798 -34.22 -1.28 22.34
N ARG A 799 -34.81 -0.80 23.45
CA ARG A 799 -34.98 -1.58 24.69
C ARG A 799 -35.75 -2.88 24.45
N GLN A 800 -36.87 -2.82 23.74
CA GLN A 800 -37.72 -4.00 23.48
C GLN A 800 -37.09 -5.00 22.50
N ALA A 801 -36.38 -4.51 21.47
CA ALA A 801 -35.76 -5.33 20.43
C ALA A 801 -34.40 -5.90 20.85
N CYS A 802 -33.67 -5.23 21.74
CA CYS A 802 -32.30 -5.61 22.13
C CYS A 802 -32.19 -6.20 23.55
N GLY A 803 -33.26 -6.16 24.36
CA GLY A 803 -33.22 -6.44 25.80
C GLY A 803 -32.85 -5.18 26.61
N GLU A 804 -33.17 -5.19 27.92
CA GLU A 804 -32.91 -4.05 28.83
C GLU A 804 -31.47 -3.54 28.83
#